data_AF-A0A7Z2VKI2-F1
#
_entry.id   AF-A0A7Z2VKI2-F1
#
_cell.length_a   1.000
_cell.length_b   1.000
_cell.length_c   1.000
_cell.angle_alpha   90.00
_cell.angle_beta   90.00
_cell.angle_gamma   90.00
#
_symmetry.space_group_name_H-M   'P 1'
#
loop_
_entity.id
_entity.type
_entity.pdbx_description
1 polymer ?
#
loop_
_entity_poly.entity_id
_entity_poly.type
_entity_poly.pdbx_seq_one_letter_code
_entity_poly.pdbx_strand_id
1 'polypeptide(L)'
;MMMRTMARSVPVLLAVLLLFPMQASAWQPYDTFYVSHGTGGASTRTYGMQDVYTVGMTIVGKGEQAMKQPSDLFVAADDRLFVADKGNDRVIEYDSGGKWTRSIGDAEGDGALKAPEGVFVRSDGTIYVADTGHQRIAVFDPDGTFLRAFGKPAEGLMPPSYFFMPTKVSVDARGVMYIVSKGSYQGLVRMDGKGEFTGFFGGNRTAGTWLDRLKRTVFTKEQLAKEEIKRPPELTNATIDGSGYVYATTTGVTAGAVKKLTAGGVNRFTSLKTAKFAESDQIADVATDGRDFFYVLDRKENKWDAMISIYSPGGTQLFAFGRIRKEPQQRGVLSYPVGIGIDTRYRLWVLDSDQGLLQAFDRTEFGDAVLTAAADYYVGDYEKSERNWNKVISYNEIIGLAYSGLGEIAAKQGRPKDAMENFRISYDNERYSDAYWTYRLEWIQNDLGYMAGAIAFAWALYRFVLRRLAGRARKVVPASVGRIGRELRDAWRTMFHPFDGFYRIKGRKLSAVTLLLIVLLLVGVKIASLYWTGFIFHPYNLDTIKPASEIARFLAPLAAWVVANYLVSTVKDGEGKFRDVLQSSLFALMPYIALMPLSIALSRLLVLEEGILVSSLASLTWLWSGALLLVSSQVVHNFEFVENLKNSAITVVAICILFLFVAVTTGLTYNVSDFIYQLYKEATVFG
;
A
#
# COMPACT_ATOMS: atom_id res chain seq x y z
N MET A 1 6.24 67.26 4.79
CA MET A 1 7.03 66.96 3.58
C MET A 1 7.06 65.44 3.26
N MET A 2 7.16 64.55 4.25
CA MET A 2 7.12 63.07 4.10
C MET A 2 5.86 62.47 3.45
N MET A 3 4.65 63.04 3.64
CA MET A 3 3.43 62.52 3.00
C MET A 3 3.38 62.73 1.48
N ARG A 4 4.03 63.79 0.96
CA ARG A 4 4.06 64.06 -0.50
C ARG A 4 5.05 63.18 -1.25
N THR A 5 6.11 62.72 -0.58
CA THR A 5 7.05 61.75 -1.15
C THR A 5 6.47 60.34 -1.16
N MET A 6 5.74 59.93 -0.11
CA MET A 6 4.98 58.66 -0.10
C MET A 6 3.90 58.59 -1.18
N ALA A 7 3.15 59.68 -1.40
CA ALA A 7 2.09 59.72 -2.43
C ALA A 7 2.64 59.58 -3.88
N ARG A 8 3.92 59.91 -4.12
CA ARG A 8 4.56 59.78 -5.43
C ARG A 8 5.28 58.44 -5.62
N SER A 9 5.74 57.80 -4.54
CA SER A 9 6.39 56.49 -4.61
C SER A 9 5.42 55.33 -4.67
N VAL A 10 4.20 55.44 -4.12
CA VAL A 10 3.16 54.39 -4.20
C VAL A 10 2.79 53.99 -5.64
N PRO A 11 2.49 54.91 -6.58
CA PRO A 11 2.16 54.53 -7.96
C PRO A 11 3.36 53.93 -8.71
N VAL A 12 4.59 54.34 -8.39
CA VAL A 12 5.81 53.75 -8.96
C VAL A 12 6.03 52.33 -8.42
N LEU A 13 5.80 52.11 -7.12
CA LEU A 13 5.89 50.78 -6.50
C LEU A 13 4.82 49.83 -7.06
N LEU A 14 3.59 50.32 -7.27
CA LEU A 14 2.50 49.59 -7.92
C LEU A 14 2.82 49.27 -9.40
N ALA A 15 3.41 50.22 -10.13
CA ALA A 15 3.85 49.99 -11.51
C ALA A 15 4.98 48.95 -11.60
N VAL A 16 5.91 48.93 -10.64
CA VAL A 16 6.98 47.92 -10.55
C VAL A 16 6.41 46.55 -10.17
N LEU A 17 5.42 46.47 -9.27
CA LEU A 17 4.72 45.22 -8.96
C LEU A 17 3.93 44.65 -10.15
N LEU A 18 3.44 45.50 -11.06
CA LEU A 18 2.78 45.08 -12.31
C LEU A 18 3.76 44.55 -13.36
N LEU A 19 5.05 44.90 -13.29
CA LEU A 19 6.10 44.37 -14.19
C LEU A 19 6.54 42.95 -13.82
N PHE A 20 6.22 42.49 -12.60
CA PHE A 20 6.46 41.13 -12.13
C PHE A 20 5.14 40.52 -11.68
N PRO A 21 4.23 40.16 -12.61
CA PRO A 21 3.01 39.46 -12.22
C PRO A 21 3.43 38.22 -11.44
N MET A 22 3.09 38.17 -10.15
CA MET A 22 3.20 36.94 -9.40
C MET A 22 2.43 35.89 -10.20
N GLN A 23 3.11 34.83 -10.64
CA GLN A 23 2.42 33.69 -11.20
C GLN A 23 1.49 33.18 -10.11
N ALA A 24 0.19 33.47 -10.26
CA ALA A 24 -0.84 32.87 -9.46
C ALA A 24 -0.87 31.39 -9.82
N SER A 25 -0.11 30.58 -9.09
CA SER A 25 -0.22 29.13 -9.16
C SER A 25 -1.35 28.73 -8.24
N ALA A 26 -2.51 28.43 -8.82
CA ALA A 26 -3.63 27.85 -8.08
C ALA A 26 -3.39 26.34 -7.97
N TRP A 27 -2.69 25.94 -6.91
CA TRP A 27 -2.56 24.53 -6.56
C TRP A 27 -3.93 23.97 -6.21
N GLN A 28 -4.18 22.71 -6.57
CA GLN A 28 -5.38 22.02 -6.10
C GLN A 28 -5.35 21.94 -4.57
N PRO A 29 -6.52 21.97 -3.89
CA PRO A 29 -6.58 21.91 -2.43
C PRO A 29 -6.37 20.48 -1.89
N TYR A 30 -5.94 19.55 -2.74
CA TYR A 30 -5.64 18.16 -2.46
C TYR A 30 -4.45 17.71 -3.31
N ASP A 31 -3.87 16.58 -2.93
CA ASP A 31 -2.80 15.93 -3.66
C ASP A 31 -3.32 14.64 -4.30
N THR A 32 -2.80 14.30 -5.48
CA THR A 32 -3.09 13.02 -6.15
C THR A 32 -1.94 12.05 -5.93
N PHE A 33 -2.27 10.80 -5.62
CA PHE A 33 -1.29 9.76 -5.37
C PHE A 33 -1.58 8.48 -6.15
N TYR A 34 -0.55 7.84 -6.72
CA TYR A 34 -0.65 6.46 -7.20
C TYR A 34 -0.11 5.46 -6.19
N VAL A 35 -0.60 4.23 -6.33
CA VAL A 35 -0.21 3.12 -5.47
C VAL A 35 0.69 2.17 -6.24
N SER A 36 1.90 1.93 -5.73
CA SER A 36 2.78 0.86 -6.21
C SER A 36 2.56 -0.40 -5.38
N HIS A 37 2.05 -1.43 -6.05
CA HIS A 37 1.76 -2.75 -5.47
C HIS A 37 2.92 -3.70 -5.75
N GLY A 38 4.07 -3.50 -5.11
CA GLY A 38 5.25 -4.31 -5.41
C GLY A 38 6.42 -4.16 -4.44
N THR A 39 6.17 -4.00 -3.13
CA THR A 39 7.26 -4.09 -2.14
C THR A 39 7.07 -5.26 -1.17
N GLY A 40 7.50 -6.43 -1.63
CA GLY A 40 7.96 -7.56 -0.81
C GLY A 40 7.33 -7.69 0.56
N GLY A 41 6.04 -8.03 0.61
CA GLY A 41 5.39 -8.55 1.80
C GLY A 41 5.16 -7.60 2.98
N ALA A 42 5.39 -6.28 2.89
CA ALA A 42 5.14 -5.41 4.05
C ALA A 42 4.64 -3.97 3.82
N SER A 43 4.62 -3.40 2.60
CA SER A 43 3.99 -2.07 2.46
C SER A 43 3.52 -1.73 1.05
N THR A 44 2.26 -1.37 0.92
CA THR A 44 1.77 -0.54 -0.19
C THR A 44 2.51 0.79 -0.16
N ARG A 45 3.26 1.12 -1.21
CA ARG A 45 3.94 2.42 -1.31
C ARG A 45 3.10 3.37 -2.14
N THR A 46 3.00 4.60 -1.66
CA THR A 46 2.21 5.65 -2.28
C THR A 46 3.16 6.75 -2.74
N TYR A 47 2.95 7.24 -3.95
CA TYR A 47 3.78 8.27 -4.58
C TYR A 47 2.90 9.39 -5.09
N GLY A 48 3.29 10.64 -4.79
CA GLY A 48 2.62 11.81 -5.37
C GLY A 48 2.78 11.83 -6.89
N MET A 49 1.75 12.30 -7.58
CA MET A 49 1.72 12.43 -9.03
C MET A 49 0.98 13.70 -9.42
N GLN A 50 1.06 14.04 -10.71
CA GLN A 50 0.24 15.09 -11.29
C GLN A 50 -1.25 14.77 -11.11
N ASP A 51 -2.06 15.81 -10.94
CA ASP A 51 -3.49 15.66 -10.72
C ASP A 51 -4.21 15.04 -11.92
N VAL A 52 -4.97 13.98 -11.66
CA VAL A 52 -5.83 13.30 -12.64
C VAL A 52 -7.17 14.01 -12.77
N TYR A 53 -7.58 14.69 -11.70
CA TYR A 53 -8.82 15.42 -11.62
C TYR A 53 -8.54 16.80 -11.04
N THR A 54 -9.18 17.83 -11.59
CA THR A 54 -9.15 19.20 -11.09
C THR A 54 -10.54 19.64 -10.66
N VAL A 55 -10.60 20.58 -9.72
CA VAL A 55 -11.87 21.17 -9.30
C VAL A 55 -12.57 21.84 -10.48
N GLY A 56 -13.77 21.34 -10.80
CA GLY A 56 -14.63 21.87 -11.83
C GLY A 56 -15.72 22.78 -11.27
N MET A 57 -16.93 22.63 -11.81
CA MET A 57 -18.08 23.40 -11.36
C MET A 57 -18.57 23.00 -9.95
N THR A 58 -19.25 23.93 -9.29
CA THR A 58 -19.92 23.68 -8.00
C THR A 58 -21.34 24.20 -8.12
N ILE A 59 -22.31 23.36 -7.80
CA ILE A 59 -23.73 23.70 -7.79
C ILE A 59 -24.15 23.87 -6.33
N VAL A 60 -24.59 25.07 -5.99
CA VAL A 60 -25.11 25.41 -4.66
C VAL A 60 -26.48 26.04 -4.85
N GLY A 61 -27.51 25.38 -4.33
CA GLY A 61 -28.87 25.90 -4.34
C GLY A 61 -29.05 27.08 -3.39
N LYS A 62 -29.91 28.04 -3.76
CA LYS A 62 -30.27 29.18 -2.90
C LYS A 62 -31.78 29.25 -2.72
N GLY A 63 -32.23 29.71 -1.55
CA GLY A 63 -33.66 29.81 -1.24
C GLY A 63 -34.36 28.45 -1.34
N GLU A 64 -35.44 28.37 -2.12
CA GLU A 64 -36.18 27.12 -2.37
C GLU A 64 -35.34 26.03 -3.06
N GLN A 65 -34.25 26.41 -3.73
CA GLN A 65 -33.33 25.45 -4.36
C GLN A 65 -32.29 24.88 -3.40
N ALA A 66 -32.17 25.42 -2.17
CA ALA A 66 -31.19 24.93 -1.22
C ALA A 66 -31.50 23.48 -0.80
N MET A 67 -30.47 22.63 -0.85
CA MET A 67 -30.57 21.23 -0.43
C MET A 67 -30.50 21.13 1.09
N LYS A 68 -31.23 20.17 1.67
CA LYS A 68 -31.27 19.90 3.10
C LYS A 68 -31.07 18.42 3.35
N GLN A 69 -29.91 18.06 3.89
CA GLN A 69 -29.52 16.66 4.11
C GLN A 69 -29.65 15.79 2.85
N PRO A 70 -29.16 16.22 1.68
CA PRO A 70 -29.26 15.41 0.47
C PRO A 70 -28.51 14.08 0.69
N SER A 71 -29.12 12.98 0.27
CA SER A 71 -28.77 11.62 0.72
C SER A 71 -28.15 10.77 -0.38
N ASP A 72 -28.46 11.05 -1.63
CA ASP A 72 -28.02 10.25 -2.77
C ASP A 72 -27.95 11.06 -4.07
N LEU A 73 -27.05 10.63 -4.95
CA LEU A 73 -26.80 11.21 -6.27
C LEU A 73 -26.88 10.10 -7.33
N PHE A 74 -27.59 10.37 -8.41
CA PHE A 74 -27.57 9.56 -9.61
C PHE A 74 -27.28 10.40 -10.85
N VAL A 75 -26.36 9.94 -11.70
CA VAL A 75 -26.03 10.56 -12.98
C VAL A 75 -26.64 9.69 -14.08
N ALA A 76 -27.60 10.24 -14.81
CA ALA A 76 -28.29 9.54 -15.89
C ALA A 76 -27.43 9.45 -17.16
N ALA A 77 -27.80 8.55 -18.07
CA ALA A 77 -27.04 8.31 -19.31
C ALA A 77 -27.02 9.52 -20.28
N ASP A 78 -27.92 10.49 -20.08
CA ASP A 78 -27.98 11.76 -20.80
C ASP A 78 -27.31 12.92 -20.03
N ASP A 79 -26.45 12.59 -19.06
CA ASP A 79 -25.71 13.50 -18.18
C ASP A 79 -26.58 14.35 -17.23
N ARG A 80 -27.90 14.10 -17.13
CA ARG A 80 -28.73 14.75 -16.10
C ARG A 80 -28.39 14.23 -14.70
N LEU A 81 -28.48 15.11 -13.71
CA LEU A 81 -28.18 14.78 -12.31
C LEU A 81 -29.47 14.73 -11.50
N PHE A 82 -29.65 13.66 -10.74
CA PHE A 82 -30.80 13.48 -9.85
C PHE A 82 -30.30 13.38 -8.41
N VAL A 83 -30.83 14.23 -7.53
CA VAL A 83 -30.45 14.27 -6.12
C VAL A 83 -31.65 13.98 -5.24
N ALA A 84 -31.54 12.99 -4.35
CA ALA A 84 -32.53 12.78 -3.30
C ALA A 84 -32.31 13.81 -2.18
N ASP A 85 -33.19 14.81 -2.10
CA ASP A 85 -33.12 15.91 -1.14
C ASP A 85 -33.98 15.58 0.08
N LYS A 86 -33.48 14.64 0.90
CA LYS A 86 -34.22 13.99 2.00
C LYS A 86 -34.95 14.97 2.90
N GLY A 87 -34.29 16.05 3.33
CA GLY A 87 -34.83 16.98 4.32
C GLY A 87 -35.90 17.92 3.78
N ASN A 88 -36.09 17.94 2.45
CA ASN A 88 -37.13 18.70 1.75
C ASN A 88 -38.14 17.78 1.04
N ASP A 89 -38.13 16.47 1.32
CA ASP A 89 -39.12 15.50 0.81
C ASP A 89 -39.26 15.47 -0.72
N ARG A 90 -38.16 15.63 -1.47
CA ARG A 90 -38.19 15.72 -2.93
C ARG A 90 -36.96 15.10 -3.60
N VAL A 91 -37.05 14.90 -4.91
CA VAL A 91 -35.89 14.64 -5.79
C VAL A 91 -35.69 15.85 -6.70
N ILE A 92 -34.46 16.35 -6.78
CA ILE A 92 -34.09 17.49 -7.63
C ILE A 92 -33.46 16.97 -8.92
N GLU A 93 -33.89 17.52 -10.05
CA GLU A 93 -33.30 17.26 -11.36
C GLU A 93 -32.49 18.47 -11.86
N TYR A 94 -31.23 18.24 -12.19
CA TYR A 94 -30.36 19.18 -12.87
C TYR A 94 -30.06 18.72 -14.30
N ASP A 95 -29.89 19.66 -15.23
CA ASP A 95 -29.34 19.37 -16.55
C ASP A 95 -27.83 19.06 -16.49
N SER A 96 -27.26 18.67 -17.63
CA SER A 96 -25.82 18.35 -17.76
C SER A 96 -24.88 19.56 -17.52
N GLY A 97 -25.42 20.77 -17.51
CA GLY A 97 -24.72 22.01 -17.17
C GLY A 97 -24.83 22.38 -15.69
N GLY A 98 -25.56 21.58 -14.89
CA GLY A 98 -25.78 21.85 -13.48
C GLY A 98 -26.89 22.87 -13.18
N LYS A 99 -27.74 23.17 -14.17
CA LYS A 99 -28.90 24.06 -13.97
C LYS A 99 -30.08 23.25 -13.45
N TRP A 100 -30.71 23.76 -12.40
CA TRP A 100 -31.97 23.21 -11.88
C TRP A 100 -33.04 23.20 -12.98
N THR A 101 -33.61 22.03 -13.24
CA THR A 101 -34.68 21.84 -14.23
C THR A 101 -36.04 21.76 -13.55
N ARG A 102 -36.20 20.87 -12.56
CA ARG A 102 -37.45 20.68 -11.81
C ARG A 102 -37.20 19.92 -10.49
N SER A 103 -38.26 19.77 -9.71
CA SER A 103 -38.34 18.87 -8.57
C SER A 103 -39.46 17.84 -8.76
N ILE A 104 -39.29 16.67 -8.15
CA ILE A 104 -40.17 15.50 -8.26
C ILE A 104 -40.56 15.08 -6.85
N GLY A 105 -41.84 14.78 -6.67
CA GLY A 105 -42.39 14.34 -5.38
C GLY A 105 -42.96 15.45 -4.50
N ASP A 106 -42.96 16.70 -4.96
CA ASP A 106 -43.57 17.83 -4.24
C ASP A 106 -45.11 17.90 -4.40
N ALA A 107 -45.67 17.11 -5.31
CA ALA A 107 -47.11 17.09 -5.59
C ALA A 107 -47.90 16.35 -4.51
N GLU A 108 -49.14 16.77 -4.26
CA GLU A 108 -50.05 16.06 -3.36
C GLU A 108 -50.50 14.71 -3.93
N GLY A 109 -50.94 13.81 -3.04
CA GLY A 109 -51.45 12.48 -3.40
C GLY A 109 -50.38 11.38 -3.41
N ASP A 110 -50.63 10.32 -4.18
CA ASP A 110 -49.79 9.11 -4.14
C ASP A 110 -48.35 9.35 -4.60
N GLY A 111 -48.11 10.42 -5.36
CA GLY A 111 -46.78 10.84 -5.83
C GLY A 111 -45.95 11.62 -4.83
N ALA A 112 -46.52 12.05 -3.69
CA ALA A 112 -45.79 12.76 -2.66
C ALA A 112 -44.67 11.89 -2.07
N LEU A 113 -43.46 12.43 -2.00
CA LEU A 113 -42.32 11.75 -1.37
C LEU A 113 -42.22 12.11 0.11
N LYS A 114 -41.54 11.26 0.88
CA LYS A 114 -41.24 11.51 2.28
C LYS A 114 -39.89 10.93 2.66
N ALA A 115 -38.96 11.79 3.02
CA ALA A 115 -37.57 11.48 3.32
C ALA A 115 -36.95 10.50 2.29
N PRO A 116 -36.96 10.85 0.98
CA PRO A 116 -36.33 10.01 -0.03
C PRO A 116 -34.83 9.90 0.26
N GLU A 117 -34.31 8.66 0.32
CA GLU A 117 -32.89 8.41 0.61
C GLU A 117 -32.09 7.90 -0.59
N GLY A 118 -32.76 7.53 -1.68
CA GLY A 118 -32.09 6.99 -2.86
C GLY A 118 -32.86 7.27 -4.15
N VAL A 119 -32.13 7.47 -5.24
CA VAL A 119 -32.70 7.70 -6.57
C VAL A 119 -31.93 6.91 -7.63
N PHE A 120 -32.65 6.41 -8.63
CA PHE A 120 -32.09 5.73 -9.79
C PHE A 120 -32.92 6.05 -11.03
N VAL A 121 -32.26 6.34 -12.15
CA VAL A 121 -32.94 6.61 -13.42
C VAL A 121 -32.50 5.58 -14.45
N ARG A 122 -33.48 4.90 -15.04
CA ARG A 122 -33.25 3.89 -16.07
C ARG A 122 -32.95 4.56 -17.41
N SER A 123 -32.34 3.82 -18.34
CA SER A 123 -32.03 4.29 -19.70
C SER A 123 -33.25 4.77 -20.51
N ASP A 124 -34.46 4.35 -20.16
CA ASP A 124 -35.72 4.81 -20.75
C ASP A 124 -36.27 6.09 -20.10
N GLY A 125 -35.55 6.64 -19.11
CA GLY A 125 -35.95 7.82 -18.35
C GLY A 125 -36.86 7.55 -17.15
N THR A 126 -37.26 6.30 -16.90
CA THR A 126 -38.08 5.95 -15.72
C THR A 126 -37.29 6.19 -14.43
N ILE A 127 -37.91 6.87 -13.47
CA ILE A 127 -37.26 7.31 -12.23
C ILE A 127 -37.78 6.45 -11.07
N TYR A 128 -36.85 5.81 -10.36
CA TYR A 128 -37.12 5.00 -9.17
C TYR A 128 -36.57 5.72 -7.95
N VAL A 129 -37.41 5.89 -6.93
CA VAL A 129 -37.06 6.60 -5.69
C VAL A 129 -37.28 5.67 -4.50
N ALA A 130 -36.25 5.53 -3.67
CA ALA A 130 -36.35 4.92 -2.35
C ALA A 130 -37.02 5.92 -1.39
N ASP A 131 -38.34 5.86 -1.33
CA ASP A 131 -39.22 6.71 -0.51
C ASP A 131 -39.28 6.15 0.92
N THR A 132 -38.17 6.33 1.65
CA THR A 132 -37.91 5.71 2.96
C THR A 132 -39.01 5.98 3.98
N GLY A 133 -39.51 7.22 4.03
CA GLY A 133 -40.53 7.66 4.97
C GLY A 133 -41.89 7.02 4.71
N HIS A 134 -42.19 6.66 3.46
CA HIS A 134 -43.38 5.89 3.09
C HIS A 134 -43.10 4.38 2.93
N GLN A 135 -41.88 3.91 3.20
CA GLN A 135 -41.50 2.50 3.16
C GLN A 135 -41.79 1.82 1.82
N ARG A 136 -41.52 2.53 0.72
CA ARG A 136 -41.82 2.06 -0.64
C ARG A 136 -40.74 2.47 -1.64
N ILE A 137 -40.72 1.80 -2.78
CA ILE A 137 -40.05 2.29 -3.99
C ILE A 137 -41.12 3.00 -4.83
N ALA A 138 -41.04 4.33 -4.94
CA ALA A 138 -41.91 5.11 -5.81
C ALA A 138 -41.33 5.16 -7.23
N VAL A 139 -42.18 5.05 -8.24
CA VAL A 139 -41.78 5.05 -9.66
C VAL A 139 -42.47 6.19 -10.37
N PHE A 140 -41.70 6.99 -11.09
CA PHE A 140 -42.17 8.11 -11.89
C PHE A 140 -41.78 7.90 -13.35
N ASP A 141 -42.55 8.49 -14.25
CA ASP A 141 -42.22 8.54 -15.67
C ASP A 141 -41.10 9.56 -15.96
N PRO A 142 -40.60 9.64 -17.20
CA PRO A 142 -39.58 10.63 -17.57
C PRO A 142 -40.03 12.09 -17.38
N ASP A 143 -41.33 12.36 -17.27
CA ASP A 143 -41.91 13.67 -17.04
C ASP A 143 -42.11 13.99 -15.53
N GLY A 144 -41.72 13.07 -14.65
CA GLY A 144 -41.84 13.22 -13.20
C GLY A 144 -43.24 12.94 -12.66
N THR A 145 -44.13 12.36 -13.47
CA THR A 145 -45.48 11.95 -13.07
C THR A 145 -45.42 10.61 -12.36
N PHE A 146 -46.10 10.50 -11.20
CA PHE A 146 -46.14 9.25 -10.46
C PHE A 146 -46.86 8.14 -11.25
N LEU A 147 -46.21 6.98 -11.37
CA LEU A 147 -46.74 5.81 -12.06
C LEU A 147 -47.29 4.77 -11.11
N ARG A 148 -46.48 4.36 -10.11
CA ARG A 148 -46.80 3.29 -9.17
C ARG A 148 -45.81 3.28 -8.01
N ALA A 149 -46.09 2.49 -6.98
CA ALA A 149 -45.13 2.21 -5.93
C ALA A 149 -45.10 0.73 -5.52
N PHE A 150 -43.94 0.27 -5.05
CA PHE A 150 -43.73 -1.06 -4.52
C PHE A 150 -43.45 -0.98 -3.01
N GLY A 151 -44.38 -1.47 -2.21
CA GLY A 151 -44.23 -1.52 -0.75
C GLY A 151 -43.49 -2.78 -0.27
N LYS A 152 -43.66 -3.10 1.01
CA LYS A 152 -43.18 -4.36 1.59
C LYS A 152 -43.77 -5.55 0.80
N PRO A 153 -42.94 -6.51 0.34
CA PRO A 153 -43.43 -7.70 -0.34
C PRO A 153 -44.42 -8.51 0.48
N ALA A 154 -45.26 -9.30 -0.21
CA ALA A 154 -46.34 -10.08 0.40
C ALA A 154 -45.87 -10.98 1.57
N GLU A 155 -46.76 -11.17 2.53
CA GLU A 155 -46.52 -12.01 3.72
C GLU A 155 -46.12 -13.45 3.33
N GLY A 156 -45.15 -14.01 4.05
CA GLY A 156 -44.64 -15.38 3.83
C GLY A 156 -43.36 -15.48 3.00
N LEU A 157 -43.00 -14.45 2.21
CA LEU A 157 -41.75 -14.41 1.44
C LEU A 157 -40.58 -13.79 2.23
N MET A 158 -40.89 -12.98 3.24
CA MET A 158 -39.94 -12.35 4.14
C MET A 158 -40.17 -12.81 5.59
N PRO A 159 -39.14 -12.75 6.46
CA PRO A 159 -39.32 -12.96 7.89
C PRO A 159 -40.43 -12.06 8.45
N PRO A 160 -41.33 -12.56 9.32
CA PRO A 160 -42.44 -11.76 9.86
C PRO A 160 -41.99 -10.44 10.52
N SER A 161 -40.83 -10.46 11.17
CA SER A 161 -40.21 -9.30 11.82
C SER A 161 -39.40 -8.40 10.88
N TYR A 162 -39.39 -8.65 9.57
CA TYR A 162 -38.64 -7.85 8.62
C TYR A 162 -39.29 -6.48 8.43
N PHE A 163 -38.48 -5.44 8.61
CA PHE A 163 -38.88 -4.06 8.43
C PHE A 163 -38.32 -3.54 7.10
N PHE A 164 -39.22 -3.19 6.17
CA PHE A 164 -38.83 -2.72 4.85
C PHE A 164 -38.71 -1.20 4.88
N MET A 165 -37.47 -0.71 4.84
CA MET A 165 -37.12 0.70 4.83
C MET A 165 -36.08 0.91 3.73
N PRO A 166 -36.52 1.07 2.46
CA PRO A 166 -35.60 1.20 1.34
C PRO A 166 -34.82 2.50 1.47
N THR A 167 -33.49 2.45 1.36
CA THR A 167 -32.61 3.63 1.40
C THR A 167 -31.84 3.84 0.10
N LYS A 168 -31.69 2.80 -0.73
CA LYS A 168 -31.08 2.87 -2.07
C LYS A 168 -31.77 1.87 -2.98
N VAL A 169 -31.89 2.20 -4.25
CA VAL A 169 -32.39 1.30 -5.30
C VAL A 169 -31.47 1.35 -6.51
N SER A 170 -31.28 0.22 -7.17
CA SER A 170 -30.68 0.12 -8.50
C SER A 170 -31.45 -0.88 -9.33
N VAL A 171 -31.67 -0.59 -10.60
CA VAL A 171 -32.51 -1.42 -11.48
C VAL A 171 -31.71 -1.87 -12.69
N ASP A 172 -31.68 -3.19 -12.94
CA ASP A 172 -30.99 -3.72 -14.11
C ASP A 172 -31.80 -3.52 -15.41
N ALA A 173 -31.17 -3.83 -16.56
CA ALA A 173 -31.82 -3.72 -17.86
C ALA A 173 -33.10 -4.57 -18.01
N ARG A 174 -33.29 -5.61 -17.18
CA ARG A 174 -34.45 -6.50 -17.17
C ARG A 174 -35.56 -6.02 -16.22
N GLY A 175 -35.33 -4.93 -15.47
CA GLY A 175 -36.27 -4.41 -14.49
C GLY A 175 -36.14 -5.05 -13.10
N VAL A 176 -35.08 -5.84 -12.84
CA VAL A 176 -34.82 -6.40 -11.51
C VAL A 176 -34.27 -5.30 -10.62
N MET A 177 -34.93 -5.07 -9.49
CA MET A 177 -34.56 -4.08 -8.49
C MET A 177 -33.67 -4.71 -7.42
N TYR A 178 -32.56 -4.04 -7.11
CA TYR A 178 -31.64 -4.33 -6.02
C TYR A 178 -31.75 -3.19 -5.01
N ILE A 179 -32.34 -3.50 -3.86
CA ILE A 179 -32.74 -2.50 -2.87
C ILE A 179 -31.92 -2.67 -1.61
N VAL A 180 -31.26 -1.61 -1.16
CA VAL A 180 -30.72 -1.53 0.19
C VAL A 180 -31.88 -1.16 1.12
N SER A 181 -32.07 -1.94 2.18
CA SER A 181 -33.09 -1.66 3.19
C SER A 181 -32.44 -1.57 4.56
N LYS A 182 -32.77 -0.53 5.33
CA LYS A 182 -32.26 -0.32 6.69
C LYS A 182 -32.63 -1.49 7.60
N GLY A 183 -31.66 -2.03 8.33
CA GLY A 183 -31.81 -3.21 9.18
C GLY A 183 -31.71 -4.56 8.45
N SER A 184 -31.42 -4.56 7.14
CA SER A 184 -31.34 -5.77 6.31
C SER A 184 -29.95 -6.41 6.39
N TYR A 185 -29.76 -7.35 7.30
CA TYR A 185 -28.50 -8.10 7.45
C TYR A 185 -28.35 -9.27 6.45
N GLN A 186 -29.43 -9.68 5.78
CA GLN A 186 -29.43 -10.77 4.78
C GLN A 186 -28.84 -10.33 3.43
N GLY A 187 -28.70 -9.02 3.19
CA GLY A 187 -28.21 -8.43 1.93
C GLY A 187 -29.24 -7.52 1.27
N LEU A 188 -29.04 -7.28 -0.03
CA LEU A 188 -29.95 -6.48 -0.85
C LEU A 188 -31.27 -7.23 -1.02
N VAL A 189 -32.39 -6.53 -0.88
CA VAL A 189 -33.71 -7.04 -1.23
C VAL A 189 -33.79 -7.04 -2.76
N ARG A 190 -34.01 -8.22 -3.35
CA ARG A 190 -34.16 -8.36 -4.80
C ARG A 190 -35.63 -8.51 -5.16
N MET A 191 -36.12 -7.63 -6.04
CA MET A 191 -37.50 -7.68 -6.56
C MET A 191 -37.49 -7.71 -8.09
N ASP A 192 -38.49 -8.32 -8.70
CA ASP A 192 -38.67 -8.25 -10.16
C ASP A 192 -39.35 -6.94 -10.58
N GLY A 193 -39.54 -6.72 -11.88
CA GLY A 193 -40.18 -5.51 -12.42
C GLY A 193 -41.66 -5.34 -12.05
N LYS A 194 -42.30 -6.37 -11.45
CA LYS A 194 -43.66 -6.31 -10.94
C LYS A 194 -43.72 -6.03 -9.43
N GLY A 195 -42.56 -6.00 -8.76
CA GLY A 195 -42.46 -5.82 -7.31
C GLY A 195 -42.51 -7.13 -6.52
N GLU A 196 -42.44 -8.29 -7.17
CA GLU A 196 -42.41 -9.58 -6.49
C GLU A 196 -41.02 -9.85 -5.90
N PHE A 197 -40.96 -10.27 -4.64
CA PHE A 197 -39.70 -10.59 -3.98
C PHE A 197 -39.11 -11.90 -4.51
N THR A 198 -37.86 -11.85 -4.92
CA THR A 198 -37.13 -12.99 -5.51
C THR A 198 -35.99 -13.50 -4.63
N GLY A 199 -35.77 -12.92 -3.45
CA GLY A 199 -34.76 -13.32 -2.50
C GLY A 199 -33.82 -12.18 -2.05
N PHE A 200 -32.92 -12.52 -1.13
CA PHE A 200 -31.82 -11.64 -0.73
C PHE A 200 -30.59 -11.88 -1.60
N PHE A 201 -29.82 -10.82 -1.86
CA PHE A 201 -28.69 -10.85 -2.78
C PHE A 201 -27.44 -10.20 -2.17
N GLY A 202 -26.27 -10.83 -2.35
CA GLY A 202 -24.98 -10.22 -2.02
C GLY A 202 -24.68 -10.00 -0.53
N GLY A 203 -25.43 -10.63 0.38
CA GLY A 203 -25.32 -10.42 1.82
C GLY A 203 -23.92 -10.57 2.41
N ASN A 204 -23.66 -9.86 3.51
CA ASN A 204 -22.43 -10.01 4.28
C ASN A 204 -22.43 -11.35 5.03
N ARG A 205 -21.26 -11.97 5.14
CA ARG A 205 -21.06 -13.16 5.96
C ARG A 205 -20.38 -12.76 7.25
N THR A 206 -20.88 -13.22 8.38
CA THR A 206 -20.16 -13.09 9.65
C THR A 206 -18.98 -14.06 9.65
N ALA A 207 -17.76 -13.53 9.72
CA ALA A 207 -16.60 -14.35 10.00
C ALA A 207 -16.74 -14.90 11.43
N GLY A 208 -16.97 -16.20 11.56
CA GLY A 208 -16.92 -16.86 12.87
C GLY A 208 -15.50 -16.82 13.41
N THR A 209 -15.32 -16.25 14.59
CA THR A 209 -14.01 -16.24 15.25
C THR A 209 -13.65 -17.65 15.74
N TRP A 210 -12.36 -17.90 15.99
CA TRP A 210 -11.93 -19.17 16.60
C TRP A 210 -12.62 -19.38 17.97
N LEU A 211 -12.86 -18.28 18.70
CA LEU A 211 -13.55 -18.28 19.98
C LEU A 211 -15.02 -18.70 19.81
N ASP A 212 -15.70 -18.25 18.74
CA ASP A 212 -17.07 -18.69 18.42
C ASP A 212 -17.14 -20.18 18.11
N ARG A 213 -16.11 -20.74 17.47
CA ARG A 213 -16.01 -22.19 17.24
C ARG A 213 -15.83 -22.95 18.56
N LEU A 214 -14.95 -22.47 19.44
CA LEU A 214 -14.73 -23.08 20.75
C LEU A 214 -15.98 -23.01 21.64
N LYS A 215 -16.66 -21.86 21.68
CA LYS A 215 -17.92 -21.70 22.41
C LYS A 215 -18.99 -22.67 21.91
N ARG A 216 -19.14 -22.84 20.59
CA ARG A 216 -20.08 -23.81 20.03
C ARG A 216 -19.77 -25.27 20.37
N THR A 217 -18.50 -25.59 20.64
CA THR A 217 -18.11 -26.94 21.09
C THR A 217 -18.33 -27.18 22.59
N VAL A 218 -18.41 -26.12 23.41
CA VAL A 218 -18.44 -26.23 24.88
C VAL A 218 -19.79 -25.82 25.47
N PHE A 219 -20.49 -24.85 24.87
CA PHE A 219 -21.73 -24.28 25.42
C PHE A 219 -22.96 -25.08 25.01
N THR A 220 -23.95 -25.12 25.90
CA THR A 220 -25.26 -25.70 25.61
C THR A 220 -26.07 -24.80 24.66
N LYS A 221 -27.10 -25.34 24.01
CA LYS A 221 -27.98 -24.57 23.10
C LYS A 221 -28.63 -23.37 23.81
N GLU A 222 -28.96 -23.49 25.09
CA GLU A 222 -29.54 -22.41 25.90
C GLU A 222 -28.53 -21.32 26.27
N GLN A 223 -27.26 -21.68 26.49
CA GLN A 223 -26.19 -20.72 26.73
C GLN A 223 -25.85 -19.94 25.46
N LEU A 224 -25.83 -20.59 24.30
CA LEU A 224 -25.66 -19.94 23.00
C LEU A 224 -26.83 -19.04 22.64
N ALA A 225 -28.06 -19.40 23.03
CA ALA A 225 -29.25 -18.56 22.78
C ALA A 225 -29.28 -17.28 23.63
N LYS A 226 -28.50 -17.22 24.71
CA LYS A 226 -28.33 -16.02 25.55
C LYS A 226 -27.22 -15.09 25.09
N GLU A 227 -26.38 -15.51 24.13
CA GLU A 227 -25.41 -14.59 23.50
C GLU A 227 -26.14 -13.64 22.55
N GLU A 228 -25.67 -12.39 22.49
CA GLU A 228 -26.12 -11.46 21.45
C GLU A 228 -25.79 -12.06 20.08
N ILE A 229 -26.83 -12.25 19.26
CA ILE A 229 -26.66 -12.71 17.88
C ILE A 229 -25.86 -11.64 17.15
N LYS A 230 -24.57 -11.93 16.90
CA LYS A 230 -23.70 -11.07 16.10
C LYS A 230 -24.27 -11.01 14.68
N ARG A 231 -24.96 -9.92 14.37
CA ARG A 231 -25.57 -9.70 13.06
C ARG A 231 -24.47 -9.33 12.05
N PRO A 232 -24.54 -9.84 10.81
CA PRO A 232 -23.71 -9.32 9.74
C PRO A 232 -23.94 -7.82 9.58
N PRO A 233 -22.89 -7.04 9.30
CA PRO A 233 -23.03 -5.65 8.94
C PRO A 233 -23.86 -5.51 7.65
N GLU A 234 -24.58 -4.40 7.54
CA GLU A 234 -25.58 -4.17 6.50
C GLU A 234 -24.91 -3.57 5.25
N LEU A 235 -25.40 -3.90 4.05
CA LEU A 235 -24.97 -3.18 2.85
C LEU A 235 -25.53 -1.75 2.92
N THR A 236 -24.74 -0.76 2.56
CA THR A 236 -25.11 0.66 2.68
C THR A 236 -25.39 1.30 1.33
N ASN A 237 -24.77 0.82 0.26
CA ASN A 237 -25.01 1.30 -1.10
C ASN A 237 -24.97 0.16 -2.11
N ALA A 238 -25.59 0.37 -3.27
CA ALA A 238 -25.55 -0.53 -4.41
C ALA A 238 -25.65 0.27 -5.73
N THR A 239 -24.87 -0.13 -6.73
CA THR A 239 -24.94 0.36 -8.11
C THR A 239 -24.69 -0.78 -9.10
N ILE A 240 -24.97 -0.58 -10.39
CA ILE A 240 -24.85 -1.60 -11.44
C ILE A 240 -23.99 -1.04 -12.58
N ASP A 241 -22.99 -1.81 -13.03
CA ASP A 241 -22.18 -1.43 -14.19
C ASP A 241 -22.87 -1.78 -15.52
N GLY A 242 -22.33 -1.28 -16.64
CA GLY A 242 -22.85 -1.58 -17.98
C GLY A 242 -22.79 -3.08 -18.35
N SER A 243 -21.96 -3.85 -17.66
CA SER A 243 -21.82 -5.30 -17.81
C SER A 243 -22.82 -6.10 -16.94
N GLY A 244 -23.63 -5.43 -16.10
CA GLY A 244 -24.64 -6.04 -15.23
C GLY A 244 -24.09 -6.60 -13.92
N TYR A 245 -22.86 -6.28 -13.52
CA TYR A 245 -22.37 -6.57 -12.17
C TYR A 245 -22.93 -5.55 -11.18
N VAL A 246 -23.34 -6.05 -10.01
CA VAL A 246 -23.80 -5.20 -8.92
C VAL A 246 -22.60 -4.89 -8.02
N TYR A 247 -22.25 -3.62 -7.90
CA TYR A 247 -21.32 -3.17 -6.88
C TYR A 247 -22.09 -2.84 -5.62
N ALA A 248 -21.57 -3.23 -4.47
CA ALA A 248 -22.20 -2.92 -3.20
C ALA A 248 -21.15 -2.54 -2.16
N THR A 249 -21.49 -1.61 -1.28
CA THR A 249 -20.62 -1.14 -0.20
C THR A 249 -21.18 -1.51 1.18
N THR A 250 -20.29 -1.57 2.17
CA THR A 250 -20.63 -1.82 3.58
C THR A 250 -19.82 -0.86 4.43
N THR A 251 -20.49 0.05 5.13
CA THR A 251 -19.85 0.88 6.16
C THR A 251 -19.68 0.07 7.46
N GLY A 252 -18.61 0.32 8.21
CA GLY A 252 -18.28 -0.33 9.48
C GLY A 252 -17.44 -1.61 9.35
N VAL A 253 -17.03 -1.98 8.14
CA VAL A 253 -16.11 -3.11 7.90
C VAL A 253 -14.96 -2.69 7.01
N THR A 254 -13.79 -3.29 7.23
CA THR A 254 -12.61 -3.11 6.36
C THR A 254 -12.54 -4.21 5.29
N ALA A 255 -12.71 -5.47 5.70
CA ALA A 255 -12.72 -6.61 4.79
C ALA A 255 -14.08 -6.74 4.09
N GLY A 256 -14.08 -6.66 2.75
CA GLY A 256 -15.31 -6.76 1.96
C GLY A 256 -16.18 -5.50 2.00
N ALA A 257 -15.60 -4.36 2.38
CA ALA A 257 -16.24 -3.04 2.37
C ALA A 257 -16.76 -2.66 0.98
N VAL A 258 -16.12 -3.14 -0.08
CA VAL A 258 -16.57 -3.05 -1.47
C VAL A 258 -16.68 -4.46 -2.05
N LYS A 259 -17.79 -4.73 -2.75
CA LYS A 259 -18.05 -5.99 -3.42
C LYS A 259 -18.39 -5.75 -4.89
N LYS A 260 -17.93 -6.64 -5.76
CA LYS A 260 -18.42 -6.79 -7.14
C LYS A 260 -19.13 -8.13 -7.24
N LEU A 261 -20.45 -8.09 -7.27
CA LEU A 261 -21.33 -9.24 -7.19
C LEU A 261 -21.66 -9.74 -8.60
N THR A 262 -21.43 -11.03 -8.83
CA THR A 262 -21.88 -11.72 -10.05
C THR A 262 -23.41 -11.85 -10.05
N ALA A 263 -24.01 -12.28 -11.17
CA ALA A 263 -25.45 -12.57 -11.24
C ALA A 263 -25.96 -13.56 -10.16
N GLY A 264 -25.08 -14.38 -9.60
CA GLY A 264 -25.38 -15.29 -8.48
C GLY A 264 -25.19 -14.69 -7.08
N GLY A 265 -24.79 -13.42 -6.96
CA GLY A 265 -24.58 -12.74 -5.67
C GLY A 265 -23.24 -13.07 -5.00
N VAL A 266 -22.28 -13.63 -5.75
CA VAL A 266 -20.95 -13.99 -5.25
C VAL A 266 -19.99 -12.81 -5.44
N ASN A 267 -19.26 -12.45 -4.39
CA ASN A 267 -18.25 -11.39 -4.48
C ASN A 267 -17.01 -11.88 -5.26
N ARG A 268 -16.74 -11.29 -6.41
CA ARG A 268 -15.59 -11.62 -7.27
C ARG A 268 -14.26 -11.18 -6.66
N PHE A 269 -14.25 -10.08 -5.90
CA PHE A 269 -13.02 -9.53 -5.34
C PHE A 269 -12.34 -10.45 -4.32
N THR A 270 -13.10 -11.32 -3.63
CA THR A 270 -12.52 -12.29 -2.69
C THR A 270 -11.57 -13.30 -3.36
N SER A 271 -11.71 -13.52 -4.67
CA SER A 271 -10.86 -14.45 -5.43
C SER A 271 -9.63 -13.79 -6.07
N LEU A 272 -9.54 -12.46 -6.05
CA LEU A 272 -8.51 -11.71 -6.76
C LEU A 272 -7.43 -11.23 -5.79
N LYS A 273 -6.20 -11.74 -5.95
CA LYS A 273 -5.03 -11.31 -5.16
C LYS A 273 -4.75 -9.81 -5.28
N THR A 274 -5.14 -9.22 -6.41
CA THR A 274 -4.97 -7.80 -6.76
C THR A 274 -6.02 -6.88 -6.15
N ALA A 275 -7.18 -7.41 -5.71
CA ALA A 275 -8.26 -6.63 -5.14
C ALA A 275 -7.94 -6.25 -3.69
N LYS A 276 -7.18 -5.17 -3.53
CA LYS A 276 -6.88 -4.54 -2.24
C LYS A 276 -7.56 -3.19 -2.20
N PHE A 277 -8.60 -3.07 -1.38
CA PHE A 277 -9.28 -1.81 -1.12
C PHE A 277 -8.58 -1.09 0.04
N ALA A 278 -8.75 0.22 0.12
CA ALA A 278 -8.43 0.95 1.34
C ALA A 278 -9.07 0.22 2.52
N GLU A 279 -8.27 -0.12 3.55
CA GLU A 279 -8.75 -0.74 4.80
C GLU A 279 -9.55 0.27 5.63
N SER A 280 -10.62 0.80 5.04
CA SER A 280 -11.48 1.80 5.62
C SER A 280 -12.83 1.19 5.95
N ASP A 281 -13.32 1.57 7.11
CA ASP A 281 -14.64 1.27 7.63
C ASP A 281 -15.64 2.39 7.31
N GLN A 282 -15.27 3.42 6.54
CA GLN A 282 -16.13 4.57 6.22
C GLN A 282 -16.45 4.72 4.73
N ILE A 283 -16.38 3.62 3.98
CA ILE A 283 -16.82 3.61 2.57
C ILE A 283 -18.29 4.05 2.49
N ALA A 284 -18.55 5.09 1.71
CA ALA A 284 -19.86 5.70 1.55
C ALA A 284 -20.54 5.22 0.27
N ASP A 285 -19.84 5.27 -0.85
CA ASP A 285 -20.42 5.03 -2.17
C ASP A 285 -19.40 4.49 -3.18
N VAL A 286 -19.92 3.91 -4.26
CA VAL A 286 -19.16 3.41 -5.40
C VAL A 286 -19.89 3.76 -6.70
N ALA A 287 -19.14 4.27 -7.69
CA ALA A 287 -19.64 4.55 -9.02
C ALA A 287 -18.74 3.92 -10.09
N THR A 288 -19.28 3.66 -11.27
CA THR A 288 -18.55 3.04 -12.40
C THR A 288 -18.58 3.95 -13.61
N ASP A 289 -17.48 4.03 -14.37
CA ASP A 289 -17.45 4.72 -15.66
C ASP A 289 -17.83 3.79 -16.81
N GLY A 290 -18.02 4.35 -18.00
CA GLY A 290 -18.36 3.58 -19.21
C GLY A 290 -17.26 2.63 -19.73
N ARG A 291 -16.12 2.51 -19.02
CA ARG A 291 -15.01 1.60 -19.34
C ARG A 291 -14.75 0.59 -18.21
N ASP A 292 -15.75 0.37 -17.36
CA ASP A 292 -15.73 -0.54 -16.19
C ASP A 292 -14.72 -0.17 -15.09
N PHE A 293 -14.09 1.01 -15.13
CA PHE A 293 -13.35 1.53 -13.98
C PHE A 293 -14.35 1.92 -12.91
N PHE A 294 -13.97 1.74 -11.65
CA PHE A 294 -14.85 2.09 -10.56
C PHE A 294 -14.15 2.96 -9.53
N TYR A 295 -14.93 3.84 -8.94
CA TYR A 295 -14.54 4.94 -8.07
C TYR A 295 -15.15 4.65 -6.72
N VAL A 296 -14.35 4.66 -5.67
CA VAL A 296 -14.80 4.39 -4.30
C VAL A 296 -14.65 5.66 -3.49
N LEU A 297 -15.76 6.12 -2.92
CA LEU A 297 -15.80 7.24 -1.98
C LEU A 297 -15.60 6.72 -0.55
N ASP A 298 -14.52 7.17 0.07
CA ASP A 298 -14.14 6.93 1.45
C ASP A 298 -14.25 8.22 2.26
N ARG A 299 -15.07 8.20 3.32
CA ARG A 299 -15.22 9.36 4.22
C ARG A 299 -14.16 9.42 5.31
N LYS A 300 -13.35 8.37 5.46
CA LYS A 300 -12.28 8.35 6.45
C LYS A 300 -11.14 9.23 5.96
N GLU A 301 -10.76 10.20 6.78
CA GLU A 301 -9.45 10.84 6.63
C GLU A 301 -8.39 9.75 6.83
N ASN A 302 -7.81 9.31 5.72
CA ASN A 302 -6.74 8.32 5.74
C ASN A 302 -5.38 9.01 5.82
N LYS A 303 -4.30 8.23 5.87
CA LYS A 303 -2.93 8.73 5.97
C LYS A 303 -2.55 9.77 4.89
N TRP A 304 -3.27 9.82 3.77
CA TRP A 304 -2.98 10.64 2.60
C TRP A 304 -4.04 11.72 2.36
N ASP A 305 -4.97 11.88 3.30
CA ASP A 305 -6.18 12.74 3.19
C ASP A 305 -7.08 12.43 1.98
N ALA A 306 -6.82 11.36 1.22
CA ALA A 306 -7.52 11.05 -0.01
C ALA A 306 -8.90 10.46 0.27
N MET A 307 -9.94 10.97 -0.39
CA MET A 307 -11.31 10.48 -0.22
C MET A 307 -11.82 9.64 -1.38
N ILE A 308 -11.27 9.77 -2.59
CA ILE A 308 -11.75 9.04 -3.76
C ILE A 308 -10.61 8.21 -4.31
N SER A 309 -10.82 6.90 -4.39
CA SER A 309 -9.86 5.95 -4.97
C SER A 309 -10.43 5.36 -6.26
N ILE A 310 -9.60 5.32 -7.29
CA ILE A 310 -9.96 4.84 -8.63
C ILE A 310 -9.32 3.48 -8.85
N TYR A 311 -10.12 2.53 -9.30
CA TYR A 311 -9.75 1.15 -9.47
C TYR A 311 -9.99 0.71 -10.91
N SER A 312 -9.08 -0.13 -11.38
CA SER A 312 -9.25 -0.88 -12.61
C SER A 312 -10.43 -1.87 -12.55
N PRO A 313 -10.95 -2.34 -13.71
CA PRO A 313 -11.96 -3.40 -13.76
C PRO A 313 -11.56 -4.68 -13.02
N GLY A 314 -10.24 -4.94 -12.90
CA GLY A 314 -9.64 -6.06 -12.17
C GLY A 314 -9.50 -5.87 -10.66
N GLY A 315 -9.91 -4.70 -10.11
CA GLY A 315 -9.87 -4.41 -8.68
C GLY A 315 -8.53 -3.88 -8.15
N THR A 316 -7.54 -3.63 -9.02
CA THR A 316 -6.30 -2.94 -8.63
C THR A 316 -6.55 -1.44 -8.49
N GLN A 317 -6.23 -0.87 -7.32
CA GLN A 317 -6.23 0.59 -7.12
C GLN A 317 -5.13 1.23 -7.97
N LEU A 318 -5.49 2.21 -8.80
CA LEU A 318 -4.56 2.93 -9.66
C LEU A 318 -4.05 4.18 -8.96
N PHE A 319 -4.96 5.02 -8.48
CA PHE A 319 -4.63 6.26 -7.78
C PHE A 319 -5.80 6.75 -6.91
N ALA A 320 -5.51 7.69 -6.02
CA ALA A 320 -6.50 8.32 -5.14
C ALA A 320 -6.24 9.83 -5.01
N PHE A 321 -7.31 10.59 -4.78
CA PHE A 321 -7.27 12.05 -4.64
C PHE A 321 -8.44 12.58 -3.79
N GLY A 322 -8.48 13.91 -3.63
CA GLY A 322 -9.51 14.63 -2.88
C GLY A 322 -9.13 14.84 -1.42
N ARG A 323 -9.87 15.69 -0.71
CA ARG A 323 -9.63 16.01 0.71
C ARG A 323 -10.91 16.33 1.47
N ILE A 324 -11.08 15.75 2.66
CA ILE A 324 -12.22 16.02 3.56
C ILE A 324 -11.75 16.87 4.75
N ARG A 325 -12.55 17.88 5.13
CA ARG A 325 -12.33 18.72 6.32
C ARG A 325 -13.66 19.09 6.97
N LYS A 326 -13.67 19.15 8.29
CA LYS A 326 -14.77 19.80 9.02
C LYS A 326 -14.74 21.30 8.67
N GLU A 327 -15.86 21.83 8.19
CA GLU A 327 -16.02 23.23 7.77
C GLU A 327 -15.04 23.67 6.65
N PRO A 328 -15.21 23.15 5.42
CA PRO A 328 -14.34 23.50 4.31
C PRO A 328 -14.45 24.99 3.96
N GLN A 329 -13.30 25.67 3.86
CA GLN A 329 -13.22 27.07 3.45
C GLN A 329 -12.79 27.24 1.98
N GLN A 330 -12.53 26.15 1.27
CA GLN A 330 -11.98 26.14 -0.08
C GLN A 330 -12.79 25.21 -1.00
N ARG A 331 -13.03 25.65 -2.24
CA ARG A 331 -13.66 24.80 -3.26
C ARG A 331 -12.73 23.63 -3.58
N GLY A 332 -13.26 22.41 -3.55
CA GLY A 332 -12.49 21.18 -3.81
C GLY A 332 -12.20 20.37 -2.56
N VAL A 333 -12.55 20.92 -1.39
CA VAL A 333 -12.53 20.24 -0.10
C VAL A 333 -13.98 20.01 0.33
N LEU A 334 -14.29 18.77 0.70
CA LEU A 334 -15.64 18.35 1.08
C LEU A 334 -15.72 18.16 2.60
N SER A 335 -16.92 18.16 3.17
CA SER A 335 -17.20 17.97 4.59
C SER A 335 -17.81 16.60 4.88
N TYR A 336 -18.93 16.28 4.23
CA TYR A 336 -19.62 15.00 4.41
C TYR A 336 -20.15 14.47 3.07
N PRO A 337 -19.26 13.95 2.22
CA PRO A 337 -19.67 13.42 0.93
C PRO A 337 -20.46 12.12 1.10
N VAL A 338 -21.62 12.02 0.45
CA VAL A 338 -22.55 10.88 0.59
C VAL A 338 -22.78 10.09 -0.70
N GLY A 339 -22.57 10.72 -1.85
CA GLY A 339 -22.80 10.09 -3.15
C GLY A 339 -21.82 10.57 -4.22
N ILE A 340 -21.51 9.69 -5.16
CA ILE A 340 -20.69 9.98 -6.34
C ILE A 340 -21.35 9.46 -7.62
N GLY A 341 -21.08 10.15 -8.73
CA GLY A 341 -21.51 9.70 -10.06
C GLY A 341 -20.61 10.23 -11.14
N ILE A 342 -20.55 9.54 -12.28
CA ILE A 342 -19.63 9.88 -13.38
C ILE A 342 -20.45 10.08 -14.63
N ASP A 343 -20.29 11.22 -15.28
CA ASP A 343 -21.00 11.53 -16.53
C ASP A 343 -20.27 10.95 -17.75
N THR A 344 -20.89 11.05 -18.93
CA THR A 344 -20.34 10.52 -20.19
C THR A 344 -19.07 11.23 -20.65
N ARG A 345 -18.79 12.42 -20.12
CA ARG A 345 -17.53 13.18 -20.33
C ARG A 345 -16.49 12.87 -19.27
N TYR A 346 -16.76 11.88 -18.43
CA TYR A 346 -15.92 11.43 -17.35
C TYR A 346 -15.66 12.43 -16.22
N ARG A 347 -16.49 13.46 -16.11
CA ARG A 347 -16.49 14.34 -14.95
C ARG A 347 -17.12 13.60 -13.78
N LEU A 348 -16.44 13.66 -12.65
CA LEU A 348 -16.86 13.03 -11.41
C LEU A 348 -17.64 14.03 -10.58
N TRP A 349 -18.88 13.70 -10.27
CA TRP A 349 -19.76 14.47 -9.41
C TRP A 349 -19.75 13.89 -8.01
N VAL A 350 -19.67 14.76 -7.01
CA VAL A 350 -19.70 14.39 -5.59
C VAL A 350 -20.75 15.23 -4.88
N LEU A 351 -21.64 14.56 -4.15
CA LEU A 351 -22.68 15.17 -3.34
C LEU A 351 -22.22 15.30 -1.89
N ASP A 352 -22.22 16.54 -1.39
CA ASP A 352 -21.92 16.83 0.01
C ASP A 352 -23.21 17.12 0.80
N SER A 353 -23.51 16.27 1.77
CA SER A 353 -24.73 16.39 2.57
C SER A 353 -24.65 17.48 3.64
N ASP A 354 -23.46 17.82 4.12
CA ASP A 354 -23.30 18.81 5.21
C ASP A 354 -23.27 20.22 4.62
N GLN A 355 -22.59 20.40 3.49
CA GLN A 355 -22.59 21.68 2.77
C GLN A 355 -23.82 21.91 1.89
N GLY A 356 -24.58 20.85 1.56
CA GLY A 356 -25.74 20.95 0.68
C GLY A 356 -25.36 21.39 -0.74
N LEU A 357 -24.29 20.82 -1.29
CA LEU A 357 -23.79 21.15 -2.63
C LEU A 357 -23.41 19.93 -3.46
N LEU A 358 -23.35 20.13 -4.77
CA LEU A 358 -22.75 19.21 -5.73
C LEU A 358 -21.43 19.80 -6.23
N GLN A 359 -20.37 19.01 -6.22
CA GLN A 359 -19.07 19.41 -6.73
C GLN A 359 -18.62 18.49 -7.86
N ALA A 360 -18.29 19.08 -9.01
CA ALA A 360 -17.69 18.40 -10.13
C ALA A 360 -16.16 18.42 -10.03
N PHE A 361 -15.55 17.31 -10.43
CA PHE A 361 -14.13 17.18 -10.70
C PHE A 361 -13.95 16.82 -12.17
N ASP A 362 -13.29 17.71 -12.91
CA ASP A 362 -13.01 17.55 -14.33
C ASP A 362 -11.73 16.73 -14.53
N ARG A 363 -11.77 15.76 -15.45
CA ARG A 363 -10.60 14.94 -15.75
C ARG A 363 -9.56 15.75 -16.53
N THR A 364 -8.31 15.72 -16.09
CA THR A 364 -7.20 16.38 -16.77
C THR A 364 -6.74 15.60 -18.00
N GLU A 365 -6.00 16.24 -18.92
CA GLU A 365 -5.39 15.53 -20.06
C GLU A 365 -4.47 14.39 -19.62
N PHE A 366 -3.70 14.63 -18.55
CA PHE A 366 -2.84 13.63 -17.96
C PHE A 366 -3.65 12.46 -17.38
N GLY A 367 -4.71 12.76 -16.65
CA GLY A 367 -5.64 11.77 -16.11
C GLY A 367 -6.33 10.93 -17.19
N ASP A 368 -6.72 11.57 -18.30
CA ASP A 368 -7.30 10.88 -19.45
C ASP A 368 -6.28 9.99 -20.16
N ALA A 369 -5.04 10.45 -20.34
CA ALA A 369 -3.98 9.62 -20.91
C ALA A 369 -3.72 8.35 -20.08
N VAL A 370 -3.65 8.47 -18.74
CA VAL A 370 -3.45 7.34 -17.83
C VAL A 370 -4.62 6.34 -17.91
N LEU A 371 -5.85 6.82 -17.77
CA LEU A 371 -7.02 5.94 -17.76
C LEU A 371 -7.30 5.34 -19.14
N THR A 372 -7.00 6.05 -20.22
CA THR A 372 -7.12 5.51 -21.59
C THR A 372 -6.05 4.45 -21.86
N ALA A 373 -4.81 4.67 -21.45
CA ALA A 373 -3.75 3.65 -21.54
C ALA A 373 -4.15 2.38 -20.78
N ALA A 374 -4.65 2.52 -19.56
CA ALA A 374 -5.16 1.40 -18.78
C ALA A 374 -6.38 0.73 -19.44
N ALA A 375 -7.33 1.50 -19.98
CA ALA A 375 -8.52 0.97 -20.63
C ALA A 375 -8.18 0.09 -21.84
N ASP A 376 -7.28 0.55 -22.70
CA ASP A 376 -6.84 -0.21 -23.87
C ASP A 376 -6.19 -1.55 -23.47
N TYR A 377 -5.46 -1.59 -22.34
CA TYR A 377 -4.92 -2.84 -21.80
C TYR A 377 -6.02 -3.83 -21.39
N TYR A 378 -7.08 -3.37 -20.72
CA TYR A 378 -8.17 -4.24 -20.27
C TYR A 378 -9.05 -4.76 -21.42
N VAL A 379 -9.16 -4.01 -22.52
CA VAL A 379 -9.83 -4.47 -23.75
C VAL A 379 -8.93 -5.43 -24.55
N GLY A 380 -7.63 -5.49 -24.24
CA GLY A 380 -6.66 -6.39 -24.87
C GLY A 380 -5.90 -5.78 -26.06
N ASP A 381 -6.06 -4.47 -26.31
CA ASP A 381 -5.30 -3.74 -27.32
C ASP A 381 -3.97 -3.25 -26.74
N TYR A 382 -3.02 -4.18 -26.63
CA TYR A 382 -1.73 -3.92 -26.00
C TYR A 382 -0.85 -2.92 -26.76
N GLU A 383 -0.93 -2.88 -28.09
CA GLU A 383 -0.14 -1.93 -28.89
C GLU A 383 -0.63 -0.49 -28.68
N LYS A 384 -1.95 -0.28 -28.68
CA LYS A 384 -2.53 1.03 -28.41
C LYS A 384 -2.28 1.46 -26.96
N SER A 385 -2.40 0.53 -26.02
CA SER A 385 -2.06 0.75 -24.62
C SER A 385 -0.59 1.18 -24.45
N GLU A 386 0.36 0.50 -25.11
CA GLU A 386 1.79 0.83 -25.08
C GLU A 386 2.05 2.24 -25.63
N ARG A 387 1.42 2.62 -26.75
CA ARG A 387 1.50 3.99 -27.28
C ARG A 387 0.98 5.03 -26.28
N ASN A 388 -0.14 4.74 -25.61
CA ASN A 388 -0.72 5.66 -24.63
C ASN A 388 0.10 5.74 -23.34
N TRP A 389 0.71 4.65 -22.88
CA TRP A 389 1.65 4.69 -21.76
C TRP A 389 2.91 5.49 -22.07
N ASN A 390 3.45 5.39 -23.29
CA ASN A 390 4.54 6.25 -23.73
C ASN A 390 4.15 7.74 -23.75
N LYS A 391 2.89 8.05 -24.09
CA LYS A 391 2.35 9.41 -23.94
C LYS A 391 2.31 9.85 -22.47
N VAL A 392 1.90 8.98 -21.54
CA VAL A 392 1.95 9.26 -20.09
C VAL A 392 3.38 9.59 -19.63
N ILE A 393 4.37 8.82 -20.08
CA ILE A 393 5.79 9.07 -19.77
C ILE A 393 6.23 10.44 -20.28
N SER A 394 5.75 10.87 -21.45
CA SER A 394 6.08 12.20 -21.99
C SER A 394 5.56 13.38 -21.13
N TYR A 395 4.51 13.17 -20.34
CA TYR A 395 4.05 14.15 -19.36
C TYR A 395 4.91 14.14 -18.09
N ASN A 396 5.32 12.95 -17.63
CA ASN A 396 6.13 12.79 -16.43
C ASN A 396 6.89 11.44 -16.42
N GLU A 397 8.19 11.50 -16.69
CA GLU A 397 9.07 10.32 -16.74
C GLU A 397 9.33 9.67 -15.37
N ILE A 398 8.97 10.34 -14.26
CA ILE A 398 9.23 9.85 -12.90
C ILE A 398 8.10 8.91 -12.41
N ILE A 399 6.98 8.83 -13.13
CA ILE A 399 5.81 8.06 -12.69
C ILE A 399 6.02 6.57 -12.95
N GLY A 400 6.30 5.82 -11.87
CA GLY A 400 6.46 4.37 -11.89
C GLY A 400 5.22 3.62 -12.39
N LEU A 401 4.01 4.19 -12.25
CA LEU A 401 2.76 3.59 -12.76
C LEU A 401 2.83 3.30 -14.26
N ALA A 402 3.42 4.20 -15.06
CA ALA A 402 3.50 4.02 -16.50
C ALA A 402 4.41 2.86 -16.89
N TYR A 403 5.57 2.75 -16.24
CA TYR A 403 6.48 1.61 -16.42
C TYR A 403 5.85 0.31 -15.92
N SER A 404 5.09 0.31 -14.83
CA SER A 404 4.35 -0.88 -14.40
C SER A 404 3.36 -1.35 -15.47
N GLY A 405 2.63 -0.41 -16.10
CA GLY A 405 1.74 -0.70 -17.24
C GLY A 405 2.48 -1.27 -18.46
N LEU A 406 3.62 -0.67 -18.85
CA LEU A 406 4.47 -1.19 -19.92
C LEU A 406 5.03 -2.58 -19.61
N GLY A 407 5.42 -2.82 -18.36
CA GLY A 407 5.90 -4.13 -17.90
C GLY A 407 4.84 -5.21 -18.01
N GLU A 408 3.59 -4.89 -17.65
CA GLU A 408 2.46 -5.81 -17.83
C GLU A 408 2.23 -6.13 -19.31
N ILE A 409 2.25 -5.12 -20.18
CA ILE A 409 2.11 -5.30 -21.63
C ILE A 409 3.20 -6.19 -22.20
N ALA A 410 4.46 -5.90 -21.87
CA ALA A 410 5.61 -6.68 -22.31
C ALA A 410 5.50 -8.14 -21.85
N ALA A 411 5.08 -8.37 -20.60
CA ALA A 411 4.86 -9.73 -20.09
C ALA A 411 3.75 -10.46 -20.88
N LYS A 412 2.65 -9.78 -21.21
CA LYS A 412 1.55 -10.36 -22.01
C LYS A 412 1.94 -10.68 -23.44
N GLN A 413 2.84 -9.89 -24.02
CA GLN A 413 3.36 -10.10 -25.37
C GLN A 413 4.52 -11.12 -25.43
N GLY A 414 4.88 -11.77 -24.31
CA GLY A 414 5.98 -12.74 -24.27
C GLY A 414 7.36 -12.10 -24.38
N ARG A 415 7.52 -10.86 -23.89
CA ARG A 415 8.80 -10.12 -23.83
C ARG A 415 9.27 -10.03 -22.37
N PRO A 416 9.76 -11.12 -21.75
CA PRO A 416 10.01 -11.14 -20.31
C PRO A 416 11.18 -10.24 -19.89
N LYS A 417 12.18 -10.04 -20.75
CA LYS A 417 13.29 -9.10 -20.47
C LYS A 417 12.81 -7.65 -20.35
N ASP A 418 12.02 -7.20 -21.32
CA ASP A 418 11.45 -5.85 -21.35
C ASP A 418 10.51 -5.65 -20.16
N ALA A 419 9.74 -6.68 -19.81
CA ALA A 419 8.89 -6.67 -18.62
C ALA A 419 9.70 -6.47 -17.33
N MET A 420 10.78 -7.24 -17.16
CA MET A 420 11.68 -7.10 -16.02
C MET A 420 12.30 -5.70 -15.93
N GLU A 421 12.73 -5.12 -17.05
CA GLU A 421 13.31 -3.78 -17.05
C GLU A 421 12.32 -2.72 -16.58
N ASN A 422 11.10 -2.76 -17.12
CA ASN A 422 10.02 -1.86 -16.75
C ASN A 422 9.60 -2.02 -15.28
N PHE A 423 9.44 -3.26 -14.80
CA PHE A 423 9.12 -3.51 -13.38
C PHE A 423 10.24 -3.11 -12.43
N ARG A 424 11.50 -3.18 -12.89
CA ARG A 424 12.64 -2.66 -12.13
C ARG A 424 12.57 -1.15 -11.97
N ILE A 425 12.21 -0.42 -13.03
CA ILE A 425 12.03 1.05 -12.99
C ILE A 425 10.87 1.43 -12.06
N SER A 426 9.75 0.69 -12.10
CA SER A 426 8.60 0.93 -11.22
C SER A 426 8.77 0.41 -9.79
N TYR A 427 9.93 -0.17 -9.45
CA TYR A 427 10.20 -0.82 -8.17
C TYR A 427 9.18 -1.92 -7.80
N ASP A 428 8.66 -2.63 -8.80
CA ASP A 428 7.66 -3.70 -8.63
C ASP A 428 8.35 -5.08 -8.57
N ASN A 429 8.73 -5.50 -7.37
CA ASN A 429 9.55 -6.71 -7.22
C ASN A 429 8.76 -8.02 -7.38
N GLU A 430 7.45 -8.00 -7.12
CA GLU A 430 6.55 -9.17 -7.30
C GLU A 430 6.40 -9.47 -8.80
N ARG A 431 5.99 -8.48 -9.60
CA ARG A 431 5.83 -8.70 -11.05
C ARG A 431 7.17 -8.86 -11.77
N TYR A 432 8.23 -8.24 -11.27
CA TYR A 432 9.59 -8.55 -11.72
C TYR A 432 9.92 -10.02 -11.50
N SER A 433 9.56 -10.59 -10.34
CA SER A 433 9.81 -12.00 -10.02
C SER A 433 9.07 -12.93 -10.99
N ASP A 434 7.81 -12.63 -11.31
CA ASP A 434 7.02 -13.39 -12.29
C ASP A 434 7.64 -13.34 -13.70
N ALA A 435 8.04 -12.16 -14.15
CA ALA A 435 8.73 -11.99 -15.43
C ALA A 435 10.09 -12.69 -15.44
N TYR A 436 10.84 -12.61 -14.33
CA TYR A 436 12.13 -13.26 -14.17
C TYR A 436 12.02 -14.78 -14.16
N TRP A 437 10.97 -15.35 -13.55
CA TRP A 437 10.70 -16.78 -13.61
C TRP A 437 10.58 -17.25 -15.07
N THR A 438 9.79 -16.52 -15.86
CA THR A 438 9.56 -16.83 -17.29
C THR A 438 10.87 -16.74 -18.08
N TYR A 439 11.61 -15.64 -17.90
CA TYR A 439 12.92 -15.46 -18.52
C TYR A 439 13.92 -16.56 -18.15
N ARG A 440 13.98 -16.92 -16.86
CA ARG A 440 14.87 -17.96 -16.33
C ARG A 440 14.51 -19.33 -16.90
N LEU A 441 13.22 -19.63 -17.03
CA LEU A 441 12.75 -20.90 -17.59
C LEU A 441 13.16 -21.03 -19.05
N GLU A 442 12.97 -19.99 -19.86
CA GLU A 442 13.41 -19.94 -21.27
C GLU A 442 14.93 -20.13 -21.38
N TRP A 443 15.70 -19.46 -20.52
CA TRP A 443 17.16 -19.62 -20.47
C TRP A 443 17.58 -21.04 -20.11
N ILE A 444 16.98 -21.64 -19.07
CA ILE A 444 17.29 -23.02 -18.67
C ILE A 444 16.98 -23.99 -19.83
N GLN A 445 15.83 -23.84 -20.48
CA GLN A 445 15.45 -24.73 -21.58
C GLN A 445 16.43 -24.69 -22.75
N ASN A 446 16.99 -23.51 -23.04
CA ASN A 446 17.91 -23.32 -24.17
C ASN A 446 19.39 -23.60 -23.84
N ASP A 447 19.83 -23.31 -22.62
CA ASP A 447 21.27 -23.19 -22.30
C ASP A 447 21.78 -24.21 -21.24
N LEU A 448 20.91 -25.03 -20.65
CA LEU A 448 21.29 -25.98 -19.58
C LEU A 448 22.46 -26.90 -19.98
N GLY A 449 22.47 -27.38 -21.22
CA GLY A 449 23.53 -28.26 -21.74
C GLY A 449 24.91 -27.59 -21.74
N TYR A 450 24.99 -26.32 -22.16
CA TYR A 450 26.23 -25.55 -22.17
C TYR A 450 26.72 -25.26 -20.76
N MET A 451 25.81 -24.95 -19.82
CA MET A 451 26.17 -24.72 -18.42
C MET A 451 26.75 -25.99 -17.76
N ALA A 452 26.10 -27.15 -17.97
CA ALA A 452 26.60 -28.42 -17.46
C ALA A 452 28.01 -28.73 -18.00
N GLY A 453 28.24 -28.47 -19.30
CA GLY A 453 29.56 -28.59 -19.93
C GLY A 453 30.61 -27.64 -19.33
N ALA A 454 30.25 -26.38 -19.10
CA ALA A 454 31.14 -25.37 -18.50
C ALA A 454 31.51 -25.71 -17.06
N ILE A 455 30.57 -26.19 -16.24
CA ILE A 455 30.83 -26.63 -14.87
C ILE A 455 31.77 -27.84 -14.86
N ALA A 456 31.51 -28.84 -15.71
CA ALA A 456 32.38 -30.01 -15.85
C ALA A 456 33.81 -29.61 -16.29
N PHE A 457 33.92 -28.68 -17.24
CA PHE A 457 35.20 -28.15 -17.70
C PHE A 457 35.93 -27.37 -16.61
N ALA A 458 35.25 -26.48 -15.88
CA ALA A 458 35.83 -25.72 -14.77
C ALA A 458 36.32 -26.65 -13.64
N TRP A 459 35.55 -27.70 -13.33
CA TRP A 459 35.94 -28.72 -12.37
C TRP A 459 37.17 -29.52 -12.83
N ALA A 460 37.20 -29.93 -14.10
CA ALA A 460 38.36 -30.58 -14.70
C ALA A 460 39.60 -29.68 -14.67
N LEU A 461 39.46 -28.41 -15.03
CA LEU A 461 40.51 -27.40 -15.01
C LEU A 461 41.05 -27.17 -13.58
N TYR A 462 40.16 -27.02 -12.60
CA TYR A 462 40.53 -26.94 -11.18
C TYR A 462 41.34 -28.16 -10.73
N ARG A 463 40.90 -29.36 -11.12
CA ARG A 463 41.58 -30.61 -10.75
C ARG A 463 42.95 -30.76 -11.43
N PHE A 464 43.11 -30.27 -12.66
CA PHE A 464 44.32 -30.48 -13.47
C PHE A 464 45.37 -29.36 -13.33
N VAL A 465 44.94 -28.10 -13.22
CA VAL A 465 45.81 -26.92 -13.24
C VAL A 465 46.09 -26.41 -11.83
N LEU A 466 45.05 -26.16 -11.03
CA LEU A 466 45.19 -25.58 -9.68
C LEU A 466 45.85 -26.54 -8.70
N ARG A 467 45.58 -27.85 -8.78
CA ARG A 467 46.29 -28.86 -7.96
C ARG A 467 47.78 -28.97 -8.32
N ARG A 468 48.14 -28.84 -9.60
CA ARG A 468 49.56 -28.87 -10.04
C ARG A 468 50.32 -27.60 -9.67
N LEU A 469 49.67 -26.44 -9.73
CA LEU A 469 50.26 -25.15 -9.33
C LEU A 469 50.38 -25.01 -7.81
N ALA A 470 49.40 -25.50 -7.04
CA ALA A 470 49.46 -25.52 -5.57
C ALA A 470 50.63 -26.34 -5.02
N GLY A 471 51.06 -27.39 -5.75
CA GLY A 471 52.26 -28.16 -5.41
C GLY A 471 53.58 -27.41 -5.63
N ARG A 472 53.63 -26.45 -6.56
CA ARG A 472 54.82 -25.62 -6.85
C ARG A 472 54.91 -24.37 -5.96
N ALA A 473 53.77 -23.75 -5.63
CA ALA A 473 53.73 -22.52 -4.81
C ALA A 473 54.10 -22.73 -3.33
N ARG A 474 54.09 -23.97 -2.83
CA ARG A 474 54.37 -24.29 -1.41
C ARG A 474 55.84 -24.08 -1.00
N LYS A 475 56.75 -23.85 -1.95
CA LYS A 475 58.21 -23.78 -1.71
C LYS A 475 58.79 -22.37 -1.50
N VAL A 476 58.03 -21.29 -1.66
CA VAL A 476 58.58 -19.91 -1.64
C VAL A 476 57.69 -18.90 -0.88
N VAL A 477 56.99 -19.32 0.18
CA VAL A 477 56.12 -18.40 0.95
C VAL A 477 56.91 -17.78 2.11
N PRO A 478 57.04 -16.43 2.17
CA PRO A 478 57.67 -15.76 3.31
C PRO A 478 57.00 -16.11 4.64
N ALA A 479 57.77 -16.17 5.73
CA ALA A 479 57.29 -16.61 7.04
C ALA A 479 56.12 -15.75 7.59
N SER A 480 56.07 -14.46 7.26
CA SER A 480 55.01 -13.51 7.60
C SER A 480 53.67 -13.86 6.91
N VAL A 481 53.71 -14.18 5.61
CA VAL A 481 52.55 -14.63 4.84
C VAL A 481 52.09 -16.01 5.30
N GLY A 482 53.04 -16.91 5.62
CA GLY A 482 52.76 -18.21 6.19
C GLY A 482 52.06 -18.14 7.56
N ARG A 483 52.37 -17.11 8.37
CA ARG A 483 51.68 -16.85 9.65
C ARG A 483 50.24 -16.42 9.43
N ILE A 484 49.98 -15.43 8.57
CA ILE A 484 48.62 -14.96 8.25
C ILE A 484 47.77 -16.12 7.72
N GLY A 485 48.31 -16.94 6.81
CA GLY A 485 47.60 -18.11 6.28
C GLY A 485 47.28 -19.18 7.33
N ARG A 486 48.10 -19.33 8.38
CA ARG A 486 47.76 -20.19 9.53
C ARG A 486 46.66 -19.57 10.39
N GLU A 487 46.77 -18.29 10.72
CA GLU A 487 45.78 -17.58 11.54
C GLU A 487 44.40 -17.54 10.86
N LEU A 488 44.33 -17.35 9.53
CA LEU A 488 43.07 -17.44 8.77
C LEU A 488 42.51 -18.87 8.72
N ARG A 489 43.36 -19.90 8.72
CA ARG A 489 42.91 -21.29 8.81
C ARG A 489 42.36 -21.61 10.20
N ASP A 490 42.99 -21.06 11.25
CA ASP A 490 42.46 -21.13 12.61
C ASP A 490 41.10 -20.43 12.68
N ALA A 491 40.92 -19.27 12.02
CA ALA A 491 39.63 -18.59 11.90
C ALA A 491 38.58 -19.42 11.16
N TRP A 492 38.93 -20.09 10.08
CA TRP A 492 37.99 -21.01 9.41
C TRP A 492 37.61 -22.19 10.30
N ARG A 493 38.54 -22.66 11.14
CA ARG A 493 38.33 -23.80 12.03
C ARG A 493 37.37 -23.46 13.18
N THR A 494 37.32 -22.21 13.67
CA THR A 494 36.34 -21.79 14.69
C THR A 494 34.90 -21.99 14.21
N MET A 495 34.65 -21.93 12.89
CA MET A 495 33.32 -22.11 12.33
C MET A 495 32.82 -23.56 12.35
N PHE A 496 33.70 -24.56 12.28
CA PHE A 496 33.31 -25.98 12.21
C PHE A 496 33.68 -26.78 13.46
N HIS A 497 34.69 -26.31 14.20
CA HIS A 497 35.16 -26.89 15.46
C HIS A 497 35.37 -25.77 16.47
N PRO A 498 34.29 -25.17 17.01
CA PRO A 498 34.35 -23.91 17.71
C PRO A 498 35.21 -23.94 18.97
N PHE A 499 35.02 -24.92 19.85
CA PHE A 499 35.84 -25.06 21.06
C PHE A 499 37.34 -25.20 20.74
N ASP A 500 37.75 -26.18 19.91
CA ASP A 500 39.15 -26.37 19.49
C ASP A 500 39.72 -25.12 18.81
N GLY A 501 38.95 -24.50 17.92
CA GLY A 501 39.35 -23.27 17.23
C GLY A 501 39.62 -22.10 18.19
N PHE A 502 38.72 -21.84 19.14
CA PHE A 502 38.89 -20.76 20.11
C PHE A 502 40.00 -21.06 21.13
N TYR A 503 40.16 -22.31 21.56
CA TYR A 503 41.26 -22.72 22.45
C TYR A 503 42.63 -22.48 21.79
N ARG A 504 42.75 -22.73 20.49
CA ARG A 504 44.00 -22.51 19.74
C ARG A 504 44.42 -21.05 19.61
N ILE A 505 43.49 -20.11 19.77
CA ILE A 505 43.80 -18.67 19.72
C ILE A 505 43.84 -18.03 21.11
N LYS A 506 43.30 -18.69 22.14
CA LYS A 506 43.34 -18.22 23.53
C LYS A 506 44.78 -17.88 23.93
N GLY A 507 45.00 -16.66 24.43
CA GLY A 507 46.29 -16.16 24.89
C GLY A 507 47.34 -15.86 23.81
N ARG A 508 47.11 -16.21 22.53
CA ARG A 508 48.04 -15.90 21.44
C ARG A 508 47.87 -14.47 20.96
N LYS A 509 48.98 -13.78 20.68
CA LYS A 509 48.95 -12.47 20.03
C LYS A 509 48.85 -12.64 18.51
N LEU A 510 47.64 -12.56 17.96
CA LEU A 510 47.42 -12.59 16.50
C LEU A 510 48.04 -11.37 15.80
N SER A 511 48.33 -11.51 14.51
CA SER A 511 48.82 -10.40 13.67
C SER A 511 47.74 -9.34 13.49
N ALA A 512 48.09 -8.06 13.66
CA ALA A 512 47.19 -6.94 13.37
C ALA A 512 46.70 -6.95 11.92
N VAL A 513 47.53 -7.42 10.99
CA VAL A 513 47.18 -7.58 9.57
C VAL A 513 46.05 -8.60 9.39
N THR A 514 46.08 -9.72 10.11
CA THR A 514 45.01 -10.74 10.04
C THR A 514 43.68 -10.18 10.54
N LEU A 515 43.70 -9.45 11.66
CA LEU A 515 42.48 -8.84 12.21
C LEU A 515 41.92 -7.76 11.29
N LEU A 516 42.78 -6.92 10.73
CA LEU A 516 42.40 -5.92 9.74
C LEU A 516 41.79 -6.58 8.50
N LEU A 517 42.38 -7.67 8.00
CA LEU A 517 41.83 -8.42 6.85
C LEU A 517 40.43 -8.97 7.14
N ILE A 518 40.20 -9.53 8.33
CA ILE A 518 38.87 -10.01 8.73
C ILE A 518 37.86 -8.86 8.78
N VAL A 519 38.22 -7.72 9.37
CA VAL A 519 37.35 -6.53 9.39
C VAL A 519 37.06 -6.03 7.98
N LEU A 520 38.07 -5.94 7.11
CA LEU A 520 37.89 -5.54 5.71
C LEU A 520 37.02 -6.52 4.94
N LEU A 521 37.13 -7.83 5.20
CA LEU A 521 36.25 -8.84 4.62
C LEU A 521 34.81 -8.71 5.12
N LEU A 522 34.60 -8.48 6.42
CA LEU A 522 33.27 -8.25 6.99
C LEU A 522 32.61 -7.02 6.35
N VAL A 523 33.34 -5.91 6.26
CA VAL A 523 32.88 -4.68 5.61
C VAL A 523 32.65 -4.91 4.12
N GLY A 524 33.57 -5.59 3.42
CA GLY A 524 33.44 -5.90 2.01
C GLY A 524 32.21 -6.76 1.70
N VAL A 525 31.95 -7.79 2.51
CA VAL A 525 30.75 -8.64 2.38
C VAL A 525 29.48 -7.87 2.73
N LYS A 526 29.52 -6.96 3.71
CA LYS A 526 28.40 -6.06 4.01
C LYS A 526 28.13 -5.06 2.88
N ILE A 527 29.17 -4.49 2.25
CA ILE A 527 29.00 -3.63 1.07
C ILE A 527 28.43 -4.45 -0.08
N ALA A 528 28.96 -5.65 -0.32
CA ALA A 528 28.43 -6.56 -1.33
C ALA A 528 26.97 -6.91 -1.07
N SER A 529 26.55 -7.13 0.18
CA SER A 529 25.14 -7.41 0.48
C SER A 529 24.21 -6.21 0.27
N LEU A 530 24.72 -4.98 0.29
CA LEU A 530 23.94 -3.78 -0.03
C LEU A 530 23.78 -3.57 -1.54
N TYR A 531 24.86 -3.76 -2.32
CA TYR A 531 24.90 -3.41 -3.73
C TYR A 531 24.71 -4.58 -4.68
N TRP A 532 24.97 -5.81 -4.24
CA TRP A 532 24.93 -6.99 -5.10
C TRP A 532 23.79 -7.95 -4.80
N THR A 533 23.03 -7.77 -3.73
CA THR A 533 21.79 -8.54 -3.53
C THR A 533 20.84 -8.32 -4.70
N GLY A 534 20.19 -9.39 -5.17
CA GLY A 534 19.27 -9.32 -6.32
C GLY A 534 18.09 -8.39 -6.06
N PHE A 535 17.62 -7.70 -7.11
CA PHE A 535 16.53 -6.71 -7.03
C PHE A 535 15.28 -7.24 -6.33
N ILE A 536 14.91 -8.50 -6.55
CA ILE A 536 13.75 -9.16 -5.92
C ILE A 536 13.81 -9.06 -4.39
N PHE A 537 14.99 -9.26 -3.79
CA PHE A 537 15.20 -9.29 -2.34
C PHE A 537 15.67 -7.95 -1.76
N HIS A 538 16.10 -7.02 -2.60
CA HIS A 538 16.54 -5.69 -2.19
C HIS A 538 16.13 -4.63 -3.24
N PRO A 539 14.84 -4.30 -3.34
CA PRO A 539 14.31 -3.39 -4.36
C PRO A 539 14.51 -1.91 -4.00
N TYR A 540 15.63 -1.56 -3.37
CA TYR A 540 15.91 -0.17 -2.97
C TYR A 540 16.70 0.56 -4.04
N ASN A 541 16.45 1.86 -4.15
CA ASN A 541 17.34 2.74 -4.90
C ASN A 541 18.70 2.78 -4.18
N LEU A 542 19.74 2.29 -4.85
CA LEU A 542 21.11 2.25 -4.35
C LEU A 542 21.64 3.65 -4.01
N ASP A 543 21.11 4.71 -4.63
CA ASP A 543 21.51 6.10 -4.39
C ASP A 543 21.05 6.62 -3.02
N THR A 544 20.02 6.01 -2.43
CA THR A 544 19.52 6.38 -1.10
C THR A 544 20.32 5.73 0.03
N ILE A 545 21.13 4.72 -0.29
CA ILE A 545 21.93 3.99 0.70
C ILE A 545 23.10 4.87 1.11
N LYS A 546 23.24 5.11 2.41
CA LYS A 546 24.38 5.82 3.00
C LYS A 546 25.36 4.78 3.56
N PRO A 547 26.43 4.39 2.83
CA PRO A 547 27.24 3.21 3.16
C PRO A 547 27.90 3.31 4.52
N ALA A 548 28.40 4.49 4.89
CA ALA A 548 29.00 4.74 6.19
C ALA A 548 28.01 4.43 7.34
N SER A 549 26.75 4.82 7.19
CA SER A 549 25.72 4.56 8.21
C SER A 549 25.34 3.08 8.29
N GLU A 550 25.30 2.38 7.16
CA GLU A 550 25.03 0.94 7.10
C GLU A 550 26.17 0.12 7.71
N ILE A 551 27.42 0.51 7.44
CA ILE A 551 28.62 -0.11 8.03
C ILE A 551 28.66 0.16 9.54
N ALA A 552 28.34 1.38 9.97
CA ALA A 552 28.28 1.72 11.39
C ALA A 552 27.21 0.90 12.12
N ARG A 553 25.99 0.79 11.58
CA ARG A 553 24.92 -0.05 12.16
C ARG A 553 25.30 -1.53 12.20
N PHE A 554 26.11 -1.99 11.26
CA PHE A 554 26.59 -3.37 11.22
C PHE A 554 27.72 -3.65 12.24
N LEU A 555 28.69 -2.75 12.39
CA LEU A 555 29.83 -2.93 13.28
C LEU A 555 29.57 -2.49 14.72
N ALA A 556 28.64 -1.55 14.96
CA ALA A 556 28.36 -1.03 16.29
C ALA A 556 27.91 -2.11 17.30
N PRO A 557 27.02 -3.07 16.96
CA PRO A 557 26.69 -4.17 17.87
C PRO A 557 27.89 -5.05 18.23
N LEU A 558 28.81 -5.30 17.29
CA LEU A 558 30.05 -6.03 17.56
C LEU A 558 30.97 -5.26 18.50
N ALA A 559 31.15 -3.96 18.25
CA ALA A 559 31.97 -3.10 19.12
C ALA A 559 31.37 -3.03 20.54
N ALA A 560 30.05 -2.86 20.64
CA ALA A 560 29.33 -2.87 21.91
C ALA A 560 29.47 -4.22 22.61
N TRP A 561 29.37 -5.34 21.88
CA TRP A 561 29.63 -6.68 22.41
C TRP A 561 31.04 -6.80 22.99
N VAL A 562 32.08 -6.42 22.24
CA VAL A 562 33.47 -6.53 22.72
C VAL A 562 33.68 -5.72 24.00
N VAL A 563 33.17 -4.48 24.05
CA VAL A 563 33.30 -3.61 25.23
C VAL A 563 32.51 -4.16 26.41
N ALA A 564 31.21 -4.44 26.22
CA ALA A 564 30.34 -4.93 27.28
C ALA A 564 30.79 -6.31 27.80
N ASN A 565 31.14 -7.23 26.91
CA ASN A 565 31.58 -8.58 27.29
C ASN A 565 32.86 -8.51 28.11
N TYR A 566 33.82 -7.66 27.72
CA TYR A 566 35.04 -7.46 28.51
C TYR A 566 34.74 -6.86 29.89
N LEU A 567 33.95 -5.78 29.96
CA LEU A 567 33.63 -5.10 31.22
C LEU A 567 32.89 -6.03 32.19
N VAL A 568 31.83 -6.68 31.72
CA VAL A 568 31.00 -7.58 32.55
C VAL A 568 31.82 -8.80 33.00
N SER A 569 32.63 -9.39 32.12
CA SER A 569 33.45 -10.55 32.47
C SER A 569 34.56 -10.19 33.45
N THR A 570 35.12 -8.97 33.38
CA THR A 570 36.13 -8.50 34.35
C THR A 570 35.55 -8.37 35.75
N VAL A 571 34.27 -7.99 35.88
CA VAL A 571 33.56 -7.93 37.17
C VAL A 571 33.28 -9.34 37.73
N LYS A 572 33.25 -10.36 36.87
CA LYS A 572 33.02 -11.77 37.22
C LYS A 572 34.28 -12.62 37.20
N ASP A 573 35.44 -12.03 37.44
CA ASP A 573 36.73 -12.74 37.52
C ASP A 573 37.11 -13.53 36.26
N GLY A 574 36.62 -13.12 35.07
CA GLY A 574 36.95 -13.76 33.81
C GLY A 574 38.42 -13.54 33.38
N GLU A 575 39.07 -14.60 32.89
CA GLU A 575 40.53 -14.59 32.59
C GLU A 575 40.93 -13.77 31.33
N GLY A 576 39.97 -13.49 30.45
CA GLY A 576 40.20 -12.92 29.13
C GLY A 576 40.61 -11.44 29.15
N LYS A 577 41.68 -11.08 28.42
CA LYS A 577 42.05 -9.67 28.18
C LYS A 577 41.19 -9.08 27.08
N PHE A 578 41.01 -7.75 27.07
CA PHE A 578 40.25 -7.04 26.02
C PHE A 578 40.65 -7.43 24.59
N ARG A 579 41.95 -7.57 24.34
CA ARG A 579 42.49 -8.02 23.05
C ARG A 579 41.97 -9.42 22.67
N ASP A 580 41.92 -10.34 23.63
CA ASP A 580 41.52 -11.72 23.38
C ASP A 580 40.01 -11.80 23.11
N VAL A 581 39.21 -10.94 23.77
CA VAL A 581 37.77 -10.75 23.49
C VAL A 581 37.56 -10.18 22.08
N LEU A 582 38.31 -9.14 21.68
CA LEU A 582 38.23 -8.55 20.34
C LEU A 582 38.57 -9.57 19.25
N GLN A 583 39.69 -10.29 19.40
CA GLN A 583 40.18 -11.26 18.42
C GLN A 583 39.20 -12.41 18.23
N SER A 584 38.72 -12.97 19.35
CA SER A 584 37.78 -14.09 19.33
C SER A 584 36.39 -13.67 18.80
N SER A 585 35.91 -12.46 19.12
CA SER A 585 34.65 -11.94 18.59
C SER A 585 34.70 -11.71 17.08
N LEU A 586 35.84 -11.25 16.53
CA LEU A 586 36.02 -11.15 15.08
C LEU A 586 36.01 -12.53 14.40
N PHE A 587 36.61 -13.54 15.02
CA PHE A 587 36.62 -14.92 14.53
C PHE A 587 35.24 -15.58 14.65
N ALA A 588 34.40 -15.15 15.60
CA ALA A 588 33.02 -15.60 15.73
C ALA A 588 32.11 -15.12 14.57
N LEU A 589 32.50 -14.07 13.84
CA LEU A 589 31.79 -13.58 12.66
C LEU A 589 32.23 -14.24 11.33
N MET A 590 33.10 -15.26 11.38
CA MET A 590 33.46 -16.04 10.19
C MET A 590 32.27 -16.63 9.42
N PRO A 591 31.16 -17.07 10.06
CA PRO A 591 29.96 -17.49 9.32
C PRO A 591 29.41 -16.41 8.40
N TYR A 592 29.45 -15.14 8.82
CA TYR A 592 29.01 -14.03 7.98
C TYR A 592 29.87 -13.89 6.73
N ILE A 593 31.19 -13.99 6.85
CA ILE A 593 32.12 -13.94 5.72
C ILE A 593 31.90 -15.13 4.76
N ALA A 594 31.60 -16.31 5.29
CA ALA A 594 31.47 -17.54 4.50
C ALA A 594 30.10 -17.71 3.82
N LEU A 595 29.01 -17.46 4.56
CA LEU A 595 27.65 -17.80 4.13
C LEU A 595 26.93 -16.64 3.45
N MET A 596 27.24 -15.39 3.80
CA MET A 596 26.57 -14.24 3.20
C MET A 596 26.87 -14.08 1.70
N PRO A 597 28.10 -14.30 1.18
CA PRO A 597 28.34 -14.32 -0.27
C PRO A 597 27.49 -15.36 -1.02
N LEU A 598 27.26 -16.52 -0.41
CA LEU A 598 26.37 -17.54 -0.97
C LEU A 598 24.91 -17.05 -0.98
N SER A 599 24.46 -16.39 0.09
CA SER A 599 23.12 -15.78 0.14
C SER A 599 22.94 -14.70 -0.94
N ILE A 600 23.94 -13.84 -1.15
CA ILE A 600 23.95 -12.83 -2.23
C ILE A 600 23.84 -13.50 -3.60
N ALA A 601 24.61 -14.57 -3.85
CA ALA A 601 24.55 -15.30 -5.11
C ALA A 601 23.16 -15.93 -5.33
N LEU A 602 22.60 -16.59 -4.31
CA LEU A 602 21.25 -17.16 -4.37
C LEU A 602 20.18 -16.09 -4.61
N SER A 603 20.31 -14.91 -4.00
CA SER A 603 19.36 -13.81 -4.18
C SER A 603 19.25 -13.30 -5.63
N ARG A 604 20.26 -13.55 -6.47
CA ARG A 604 20.22 -13.21 -7.90
C ARG A 604 19.62 -14.33 -8.76
N LEU A 605 19.61 -15.55 -8.25
CA LEU A 605 19.15 -16.74 -8.99
C LEU A 605 17.70 -17.07 -8.70
N LEU A 606 17.27 -16.87 -7.46
CA LEU A 606 15.98 -17.30 -6.95
C LEU A 606 14.88 -16.27 -7.20
N VAL A 607 13.66 -16.76 -7.34
CA VAL A 607 12.43 -15.95 -7.39
C VAL A 607 11.87 -15.71 -5.98
N LEU A 608 10.89 -14.81 -5.86
CA LEU A 608 10.32 -14.41 -4.57
C LEU A 608 9.71 -15.60 -3.80
N GLU A 609 9.04 -16.52 -4.49
CA GLU A 609 8.47 -17.76 -3.93
C GLU A 609 9.54 -18.69 -3.33
N GLU A 610 10.77 -18.62 -3.87
CA GLU A 610 11.93 -19.39 -3.41
C GLU A 610 12.71 -18.65 -2.30
N GLY A 611 12.24 -17.46 -1.91
CA GLY A 611 12.91 -16.54 -0.99
C GLY A 611 13.22 -17.10 0.39
N ILE A 612 12.49 -18.14 0.81
CA ILE A 612 12.76 -18.86 2.06
C ILE A 612 14.19 -19.42 2.13
N LEU A 613 14.81 -19.74 0.99
CA LEU A 613 16.19 -20.24 0.96
C LEU A 613 17.19 -19.13 1.29
N VAL A 614 16.99 -17.94 0.73
CA VAL A 614 17.83 -16.76 0.98
C VAL A 614 17.70 -16.33 2.44
N SER A 615 16.47 -16.25 2.95
CA SER A 615 16.20 -15.83 4.33
C SER A 615 16.70 -16.86 5.35
N SER A 616 16.46 -18.15 5.11
CA SER A 616 16.96 -19.22 6.01
C SER A 616 18.48 -19.22 6.11
N LEU A 617 19.19 -19.00 4.99
CA LEU A 617 20.65 -18.92 4.99
C LEU A 617 21.15 -17.68 5.74
N ALA A 618 20.49 -16.53 5.58
CA ALA A 618 20.80 -15.32 6.33
C ALA A 618 20.53 -15.51 7.85
N SER A 619 19.40 -16.11 8.22
CA SER A 619 19.08 -16.44 9.62
C SER A 619 20.10 -17.40 10.22
N LEU A 620 20.48 -18.46 9.49
CA LEU A 620 21.50 -19.41 9.90
C LEU A 620 22.85 -18.72 10.12
N THR A 621 23.22 -17.79 9.25
CA THR A 621 24.45 -17.01 9.36
C THR A 621 24.51 -16.24 10.68
N TRP A 622 23.43 -15.56 11.05
CA TRP A 622 23.36 -14.77 12.27
C TRP A 622 23.25 -15.62 13.54
N LEU A 623 22.43 -16.67 13.52
CA LEU A 623 22.32 -17.62 14.62
C LEU A 623 23.66 -18.32 14.88
N TRP A 624 24.36 -18.74 13.82
CA TRP A 624 25.66 -19.39 13.95
C TRP A 624 26.73 -18.42 14.48
N SER A 625 26.76 -17.19 13.98
CA SER A 625 27.67 -16.15 14.50
C SER A 625 27.41 -15.84 15.98
N GLY A 626 26.14 -15.74 16.38
CA GLY A 626 25.75 -15.54 17.79
C GLY A 626 26.14 -16.71 18.68
N ALA A 627 25.94 -17.95 18.23
CA ALA A 627 26.39 -19.14 18.94
C ALA A 627 27.92 -19.16 19.10
N LEU A 628 28.67 -18.76 18.07
CA LEU A 628 30.12 -18.65 18.14
C LEU A 628 30.58 -17.55 19.10
N LEU A 629 29.86 -16.43 19.23
CA LEU A 629 30.16 -15.39 20.22
C LEU A 629 30.00 -15.91 21.66
N LEU A 630 29.00 -16.76 21.91
CA LEU A 630 28.82 -17.41 23.20
C LEU A 630 29.99 -18.37 23.49
N VAL A 631 30.35 -19.24 22.53
CA VAL A 631 31.46 -20.18 22.70
C VAL A 631 32.79 -19.44 22.85
N SER A 632 33.00 -18.36 22.09
CA SER A 632 34.21 -17.56 22.17
C SER A 632 34.37 -16.91 23.54
N SER A 633 33.29 -16.31 24.08
CA SER A 633 33.24 -15.76 25.43
C SER A 633 33.55 -16.83 26.48
N GLN A 634 32.95 -18.02 26.36
CA GLN A 634 33.18 -19.14 27.27
C GLN A 634 34.65 -19.53 27.34
N VAL A 635 35.28 -19.75 26.18
CA VAL A 635 36.67 -20.23 26.10
C VAL A 635 37.66 -19.15 26.55
N VAL A 636 37.45 -17.90 26.11
CA VAL A 636 38.36 -16.79 26.41
C VAL A 636 38.37 -16.45 27.90
N HIS A 637 37.20 -16.41 28.54
CA HIS A 637 37.10 -16.11 29.97
C HIS A 637 37.18 -17.34 30.88
N ASN A 638 37.20 -18.54 30.32
CA ASN A 638 37.26 -19.82 31.03
C ASN A 638 36.04 -20.11 31.92
N PHE A 639 34.86 -19.66 31.50
CA PHE A 639 33.62 -19.88 32.24
C PHE A 639 33.05 -21.28 31.99
N GLU A 640 32.31 -21.81 32.98
CA GLU A 640 31.39 -22.92 32.74
C GLU A 640 30.23 -22.49 31.82
N PHE A 641 29.57 -23.44 31.15
CA PHE A 641 28.53 -23.13 30.17
C PHE A 641 27.38 -22.27 30.77
N VAL A 642 26.86 -22.66 31.94
CA VAL A 642 25.74 -21.95 32.59
C VAL A 642 26.16 -20.56 33.06
N GLU A 643 27.39 -20.43 33.57
CA GLU A 643 27.95 -19.15 33.97
C GLU A 643 28.15 -18.22 32.78
N ASN A 644 28.69 -18.72 31.68
CA ASN A 644 28.85 -17.96 30.45
C ASN A 644 27.50 -17.50 29.88
N LEU A 645 26.45 -18.33 29.97
CA LEU A 645 25.11 -17.93 29.53
C LEU A 645 24.57 -16.76 30.38
N LYS A 646 24.74 -16.82 31.71
CA LYS A 646 24.38 -15.72 32.61
C LYS A 646 25.21 -14.46 32.32
N ASN A 647 26.51 -14.62 32.11
CA ASN A 647 27.43 -13.52 31.79
C ASN A 647 27.07 -12.85 30.46
N SER A 648 26.74 -13.65 29.44
CA SER A 648 26.30 -13.18 28.13
C SER A 648 24.94 -12.47 28.21
N ALA A 649 24.01 -12.96 29.04
CA ALA A 649 22.74 -12.26 29.27
C ALA A 649 22.95 -10.86 29.89
N ILE A 650 23.83 -10.75 30.90
CA ILE A 650 24.20 -9.45 31.49
C ILE A 650 24.93 -8.58 30.46
N THR A 651 25.78 -9.17 29.62
CA THR A 651 26.44 -8.47 28.51
C THR A 651 25.42 -7.83 27.57
N VAL A 652 24.35 -8.54 27.19
CA VAL A 652 23.28 -7.98 26.35
C VAL A 652 22.57 -6.82 27.06
N VAL A 653 22.28 -6.94 28.36
CA VAL A 653 21.70 -5.84 29.15
C VAL A 653 22.64 -4.62 29.17
N ALA A 654 23.94 -4.84 29.37
CA ALA A 654 24.94 -3.78 29.33
C ALA A 654 25.03 -3.11 27.96
N ILE A 655 24.91 -3.86 26.86
CA ILE A 655 24.81 -3.32 25.50
C ILE A 655 23.58 -2.42 25.36
N CYS A 656 22.41 -2.84 25.85
CA CYS A 656 21.20 -2.00 25.83
C CYS A 656 21.40 -0.69 26.59
N ILE A 657 22.04 -0.74 27.77
CA ILE A 657 22.37 0.45 28.57
C ILE A 657 23.34 1.36 27.82
N LEU A 658 24.38 0.80 27.19
CA LEU A 658 25.33 1.57 26.37
C LEU A 658 24.64 2.27 25.20
N PHE A 659 23.76 1.58 24.46
CA PHE A 659 23.01 2.20 23.37
C PHE A 659 22.04 3.27 23.85
N LEU A 660 21.35 3.04 24.98
CA LEU A 660 20.48 4.05 25.59
C LEU A 660 21.29 5.29 25.96
N PHE A 661 22.47 5.12 26.58
CA PHE A 661 23.35 6.22 26.94
C PHE A 661 23.83 7.00 25.70
N VAL A 662 24.27 6.32 24.64
CA VAL A 662 24.65 6.95 23.36
C VAL A 662 23.48 7.69 22.72
N ALA A 663 22.27 7.13 22.74
CA ALA A 663 21.09 7.77 22.18
C ALA A 663 20.72 9.05 22.96
N VAL A 664 20.71 8.99 24.29
CA VAL A 664 20.41 10.14 25.16
C VAL A 664 21.47 11.23 24.98
N THR A 665 22.76 10.88 25.02
CA THR A 665 23.85 11.86 24.82
C THR A 665 23.79 12.49 23.44
N THR A 666 23.58 11.72 22.37
CA THR A 666 23.44 12.26 21.01
C THR A 666 22.23 13.18 20.89
N GLY A 667 21.09 12.81 21.48
CA GLY A 667 19.88 13.66 21.51
C GLY A 667 20.12 14.98 22.25
N LEU A 668 20.80 14.94 23.39
CA LEU A 668 21.19 16.15 24.14
C LEU A 668 22.16 17.02 23.34
N THR A 669 23.18 16.42 22.70
CA THR A 669 24.12 17.16 21.84
C THR A 669 23.42 17.79 20.64
N TYR A 670 22.47 17.10 20.02
CA TYR A 670 21.66 17.65 18.93
C TYR A 670 20.86 18.86 19.41
N ASN A 671 20.15 18.75 20.54
CA ASN A 671 19.36 19.85 21.10
C ASN A 671 20.24 21.09 21.42
N VAL A 672 21.43 20.88 21.98
CA VAL A 672 22.38 21.96 22.24
C VAL A 672 22.89 22.58 20.94
N SER A 673 23.19 21.75 19.93
CA SER A 673 23.69 22.23 18.63
C SER A 673 22.61 23.02 17.87
N ASP A 674 21.37 22.54 17.88
CA ASP A 674 20.23 23.24 17.29
C ASP A 674 19.96 24.55 18.01
N PHE A 675 19.98 24.57 19.34
CA PHE A 675 19.86 25.81 20.12
C PHE A 675 20.94 26.84 19.74
N ILE A 676 22.20 26.43 19.66
CA ILE A 676 23.30 27.32 19.21
C ILE A 676 23.08 27.79 17.77
N TYR A 677 22.61 26.92 16.88
CA TYR A 677 22.32 27.25 15.49
C TYR A 677 21.17 28.28 15.37
N GLN A 678 20.09 28.11 16.13
CA GLN A 678 19.00 29.10 16.19
C GLN A 678 19.50 30.45 16.71
N LEU A 679 20.32 30.44 17.77
CA LEU A 679 20.90 31.65 18.35
C LEU A 679 21.82 32.38 17.36
N TYR A 680 22.63 31.63 16.60
CA TYR A 680 23.42 32.18 15.49
C TYR A 680 22.55 32.79 14.39
N LYS A 681 21.45 32.13 14.00
CA LYS A 681 20.52 32.61 12.98
C LYS A 681 19.82 33.91 13.42
N GLU A 682 19.40 34.01 14.68
CA GLU A 682 18.84 35.24 15.25
C GLU A 682 19.87 36.37 15.27
N ALA A 683 21.11 36.09 15.67
CA ALA A 683 22.18 37.09 15.72
C ALA A 683 22.64 37.59 14.32
N THR A 684 22.47 36.79 13.27
CA THR A 684 22.88 37.15 11.90
C THR A 684 21.76 37.75 11.04
N VAL A 685 20.50 37.54 11.38
CA VAL A 685 19.34 38.12 10.67
C VAL A 685 18.94 39.50 11.21
N PHE A 686 19.34 39.84 12.45
CA PHE A 686 19.07 41.13 13.09
C PHE A 686 20.32 41.98 13.39
N GLY A 687 21.49 41.59 12.84
CA GLY A 687 22.78 42.28 13.02
C GLY A 687 23.15 43.19 11.87
#